data_AF-A0A2I0HHV8-F1
#
_entry.id   AF-A0A2I0HHV8-F1
#
_cell.length_a   1.000
_cell.length_b   1.000
_cell.length_c   1.000
_cell.angle_alpha   90.00
_cell.angle_beta   90.00
_cell.angle_gamma   90.00
#
_symmetry.space_group_name_H-M   'P 1'
#
loop_
_entity.id
_entity.type
_entity.pdbx_description
1 polymer ?
#
loop_
_entity_poly.entity_id
_entity_poly.type
_entity_poly.pdbx_seq_one_letter_code
_entity_poly.pdbx_strand_id
1 'polypeptide(L)'
;MPIEKLFLWGHSACVIDKGSTKKVLVHGGFGGMGRHARRNDSLLLDPLDGTVEAIDTAGAPSPRMGHTASLIGEQMFVIGGRADPTSILSEIWALNTATNQWTLLNCNGDSFPPRHRHAAAVLGSRIYVFGGLNNDTIFSSIFVLDEKDLRWEELKVGGEQPCARHSHSMVAFGSQIFMFGGYNGEKALGDLYSFNVKTRVWRKEKALGRSPYARFSHSMFVYKHCLGIIGGCPVKQHFQELSLLDMHSQSWKHFSLNSVGKELFVRSTVSVVGDDLVIVGGGASCYAFGTKFSEPMNIALHTLAASNQFPFNCQQVQQLENPQNLGEALGSSSEDGKGLSETWKSASNWYLQFERKHAKPGKDLLKKFGWLDHGRKVCSSSNGTRICFPVTEKLYILFHEKGRVDPSIDTSHGSESNIVELPPLKESVGQGISLNEISSSKALNLLKQCGGTILAYETAEFRKSVRSPSIVIKQAAASLIKQKGLPEKLLEQLPSRWERLGDIVVLPGTSFKDPLWDTIGGELWPIIAKALNTNRLARQGCVAPTGTRDSTLKMLVGDNGWVDHRENGILYSFDATKCMFSWGNLSEKLRMARLDCGDEIIVDLFAGIGYFTLSFLVRAKAKLVYACEWNPHAIEALHHNLKANSVADRCIVLEGDNRITAPKGVADRVCLGLLPSSEGSWVTAVRVLRKEGGMLHVHGNVKDSDENTWVEHVANSIHSIATSEGRCWEVTIGHVERVKWYAPHIRHLVADVRCKGNQR
;
A
#
# COMPACT_ATOMS: atom_id res chain seq x y z
N MET A 1 -23.18 2.53 21.79
CA MET A 1 -23.20 1.14 22.34
C MET A 1 -21.77 0.66 22.58
N PRO A 2 -21.48 -0.17 23.61
CA PRO A 2 -20.12 -0.64 23.88
C PRO A 2 -19.42 -1.32 22.69
N ILE A 3 -20.17 -2.05 21.86
CA ILE A 3 -19.68 -2.68 20.64
C ILE A 3 -19.12 -1.66 19.62
N GLU A 4 -19.61 -0.42 19.61
CA GLU A 4 -19.11 0.60 18.70
C GLU A 4 -17.66 1.01 19.00
N LYS A 5 -17.21 0.77 20.25
CA LYS A 5 -15.81 0.98 20.64
C LYS A 5 -14.86 -0.04 20.00
N LEU A 6 -15.37 -1.14 19.42
CA LEU A 6 -14.58 -2.10 18.66
C LEU A 6 -14.36 -1.69 17.19
N PHE A 7 -15.08 -0.69 16.68
CA PHE A 7 -14.87 -0.13 15.32
C PHE A 7 -13.63 0.78 15.28
N LEU A 8 -12.48 0.17 15.52
CA LEU A 8 -11.16 0.74 15.53
C LEU A 8 -10.23 -0.16 14.72
N TRP A 9 -9.16 0.38 14.14
CA TRP A 9 -8.05 -0.44 13.68
C TRP A 9 -6.79 -0.22 14.49
N GLY A 10 -5.90 -1.21 14.48
CA GLY A 10 -4.59 -1.11 15.13
C GLY A 10 -4.64 -0.98 16.65
N HIS A 11 -5.74 -1.43 17.27
CA HIS A 11 -5.72 -1.88 18.66
C HIS A 11 -5.01 -3.25 18.72
N SER A 12 -4.74 -3.70 19.93
CA SER A 12 -4.15 -5.01 20.22
C SER A 12 -4.96 -5.70 21.30
N ALA A 13 -4.92 -7.02 21.35
CA ALA A 13 -5.71 -7.80 22.28
C ALA A 13 -4.95 -9.03 22.79
N CYS A 14 -5.31 -9.47 23.99
CA CYS A 14 -4.83 -10.68 24.62
C CYS A 14 -6.02 -11.52 25.13
N VAL A 15 -5.89 -12.84 25.09
CA VAL A 15 -6.86 -13.73 25.75
C VAL A 15 -6.46 -13.86 27.21
N ILE A 16 -7.38 -13.55 28.13
CA ILE A 16 -7.18 -13.69 29.56
C ILE A 16 -8.11 -14.77 30.12
N ASP A 17 -7.64 -15.48 31.13
CA ASP A 17 -8.44 -16.44 31.89
C ASP A 17 -9.06 -15.73 33.12
N LYS A 18 -10.39 -15.72 33.24
CA LYS A 18 -11.11 -15.21 34.42
C LYS A 18 -11.97 -16.33 35.01
N GLY A 19 -11.36 -17.15 35.87
CA GLY A 19 -12.03 -18.30 36.46
C GLY A 19 -12.30 -19.39 35.41
N SER A 20 -13.57 -19.76 35.20
CA SER A 20 -13.96 -20.80 34.24
C SER A 20 -14.15 -20.29 32.80
N THR A 21 -14.09 -18.98 32.56
CA THR A 21 -14.32 -18.37 31.24
C THR A 21 -13.09 -17.63 30.71
N LYS A 22 -12.91 -17.69 29.39
CA LYS A 22 -11.86 -16.96 28.67
C LYS A 22 -12.45 -15.70 28.04
N LYS A 23 -11.80 -14.57 28.27
CA LYS A 23 -12.22 -13.28 27.72
C LYS A 23 -11.12 -12.64 26.88
N VAL A 24 -11.48 -11.72 26.01
CA VAL A 24 -10.53 -10.99 25.15
C VAL A 24 -10.38 -9.56 25.67
N LEU A 25 -9.20 -9.25 26.20
CA LEU A 25 -8.83 -7.92 26.66
C LEU A 25 -8.26 -7.12 25.48
N VAL A 26 -8.94 -6.05 25.07
CA VAL A 26 -8.58 -5.19 23.94
C VAL A 26 -8.11 -3.83 24.47
N HIS A 27 -7.03 -3.29 23.89
CA HIS A 27 -6.52 -1.98 24.28
C HIS A 27 -6.12 -1.09 23.10
N GLY A 28 -6.51 0.18 23.17
CA GLY A 28 -6.06 1.27 22.31
C GLY A 28 -6.68 1.27 20.92
N GLY A 29 -5.92 1.75 19.92
CA GLY A 29 -6.32 1.74 18.51
C GLY A 29 -6.69 3.12 17.96
N PHE A 30 -7.24 3.15 16.75
CA PHE A 30 -7.61 4.38 16.05
C PHE A 30 -8.93 4.28 15.32
N GLY A 31 -9.75 5.32 15.48
CA GLY A 31 -11.04 5.46 14.83
C GLY A 31 -12.19 5.71 15.81
N GLY A 32 -13.33 5.12 15.47
CA GLY A 32 -14.61 5.29 16.12
C GLY A 32 -15.62 5.97 15.20
N MET A 33 -16.89 5.61 15.36
CA MET A 33 -17.99 6.22 14.61
C MET A 33 -18.02 7.73 14.82
N GLY A 34 -17.95 8.50 13.74
CA GLY A 34 -17.99 9.97 13.76
C GLY A 34 -16.72 10.68 14.27
N ARG A 35 -15.63 9.98 14.63
CA ARG A 35 -14.38 10.62 15.12
C ARG A 35 -13.13 9.84 14.72
N HIS A 36 -12.12 10.53 14.17
CA HIS A 36 -10.79 9.96 13.88
C HIS A 36 -9.78 10.27 14.98
N ALA A 37 -9.87 9.55 16.09
CA ALA A 37 -8.98 9.72 17.24
C ALA A 37 -8.28 8.41 17.60
N ARG A 38 -7.09 8.53 18.19
CA ARG A 38 -6.47 7.41 18.90
C ARG A 38 -7.19 7.20 20.21
N ARG A 39 -7.19 5.96 20.70
CA ARG A 39 -7.86 5.56 21.95
C ARG A 39 -6.87 4.94 22.91
N ASN A 40 -7.22 4.97 24.19
CA ASN A 40 -6.58 4.24 25.28
C ASN A 40 -7.62 3.48 26.12
N ASP A 41 -8.84 3.32 25.62
CA ASP A 41 -9.86 2.47 26.24
C ASP A 41 -9.31 1.04 26.41
N SER A 42 -9.58 0.44 27.57
CA SER A 42 -9.38 -0.99 27.83
C SER A 42 -10.75 -1.65 27.87
N LEU A 43 -10.98 -2.62 26.99
CA LEU A 43 -12.27 -3.28 26.81
C LEU A 43 -12.15 -4.76 27.09
N LEU A 44 -13.15 -5.33 27.74
CA LEU A 44 -13.29 -6.75 27.96
C LEU A 44 -14.40 -7.26 27.04
N LEU A 45 -14.05 -8.11 26.09
CA LEU A 45 -15.00 -8.80 25.23
C LEU A 45 -15.20 -10.23 25.75
N ASP A 46 -16.45 -10.58 26.01
CA ASP A 46 -16.85 -11.97 26.21
C ASP A 46 -17.19 -12.60 24.84
N PRO A 47 -16.42 -13.58 24.37
CA PRO A 47 -16.62 -14.15 23.06
C PRO A 47 -17.84 -15.08 22.97
N LEU A 48 -18.41 -15.52 24.10
CA LEU A 48 -19.53 -16.46 24.13
C LEU A 48 -20.86 -15.77 23.84
N ASP A 49 -21.11 -14.62 24.47
CA ASP A 49 -22.35 -13.86 24.31
C ASP A 49 -22.16 -12.54 23.54
N GLY A 50 -20.92 -12.18 23.21
CA GLY A 50 -20.57 -10.97 22.47
C GLY A 50 -20.63 -9.70 23.31
N THR A 51 -20.75 -9.79 24.64
CA THR A 51 -20.80 -8.62 25.51
C THR A 51 -19.46 -7.90 25.56
N VAL A 52 -19.51 -6.57 25.51
CA VAL A 52 -18.32 -5.70 25.56
C VAL A 52 -18.47 -4.74 26.73
N GLU A 53 -17.52 -4.79 27.64
CA GLU A 53 -17.48 -3.93 28.83
C GLU A 53 -16.24 -3.06 28.79
N ALA A 54 -16.38 -1.79 29.16
CA ALA A 54 -15.22 -0.93 29.40
C ALA A 54 -14.70 -1.21 30.81
N ILE A 55 -13.40 -1.49 30.92
CA ILE A 55 -12.75 -1.68 32.21
C ILE A 55 -12.33 -0.30 32.71
N ASP A 56 -12.73 0.04 33.94
CA ASP A 56 -12.18 1.20 34.61
C ASP A 56 -10.75 0.89 35.04
N THR A 57 -9.78 1.59 34.45
CA THR A 57 -8.36 1.36 34.69
C THR A 57 -7.72 2.66 35.15
N ALA A 58 -6.91 2.60 36.21
CA ALA A 58 -6.17 3.79 36.66
C ALA A 58 -4.79 3.84 35.99
N GLY A 59 -4.30 5.06 35.75
CA GLY A 59 -2.95 5.30 35.20
C GLY A 59 -2.77 4.92 33.73
N ALA A 60 -3.84 4.84 32.94
CA ALA A 60 -3.79 4.36 31.57
C ALA A 60 -2.78 5.12 30.68
N PRO A 61 -2.10 4.42 29.74
CA PRO A 61 -1.19 5.07 28.81
C PRO A 61 -1.89 6.10 27.93
N SER A 62 -1.10 6.98 27.32
CA SER A 62 -1.61 7.93 26.32
C SER A 62 -2.30 7.20 25.14
N PRO A 63 -3.35 7.78 24.54
CA PRO A 63 -4.02 7.20 23.38
C PRO A 63 -3.04 6.87 22.25
N ARG A 64 -3.04 5.61 21.79
CA ARG A 64 -2.02 5.11 20.86
C ARG A 64 -2.56 4.06 19.90
N MET A 65 -1.85 3.91 18.76
CA MET A 65 -2.11 2.87 17.78
C MET A 65 -0.82 2.21 17.31
N GLY A 66 -0.93 0.99 16.78
CA GLY A 66 0.20 0.27 16.20
C GLY A 66 1.26 -0.12 17.22
N HIS A 67 0.89 -0.14 18.50
CA HIS A 67 1.59 -0.87 19.55
C HIS A 67 1.32 -2.37 19.41
N THR A 68 2.09 -3.20 20.11
CA THR A 68 1.76 -4.61 20.33
C THR A 68 1.28 -4.80 21.76
N ALA A 69 0.43 -5.80 21.98
CA ALA A 69 0.13 -6.30 23.32
C ALA A 69 0.59 -7.75 23.47
N SER A 70 1.03 -8.10 24.67
CA SER A 70 1.50 -9.44 25.01
C SER A 70 1.12 -9.75 26.45
N LEU A 71 0.60 -10.94 26.71
CA LEU A 71 0.22 -11.37 28.06
C LEU A 71 1.26 -12.35 28.61
N ILE A 72 1.77 -12.07 29.80
CA ILE A 72 2.58 -13.00 30.60
C ILE A 72 1.96 -13.04 32.00
N GLY A 73 1.48 -14.21 32.42
CA GLY A 73 0.72 -14.33 33.67
C GLY A 73 -0.51 -13.40 33.67
N GLU A 74 -0.62 -12.58 34.72
CA GLU A 74 -1.70 -11.60 34.90
C GLU A 74 -1.31 -10.18 34.44
N GLN A 75 -0.26 -10.05 33.62
CA GLN A 75 0.23 -8.76 33.14
C GLN A 75 0.14 -8.66 31.61
N MET A 76 -0.63 -7.68 31.14
CA MET A 76 -0.67 -7.30 29.73
C MET A 76 0.32 -6.18 29.47
N PHE A 77 1.35 -6.47 28.68
CA PHE A 77 2.38 -5.52 28.27
C PHE A 77 1.98 -4.86 26.95
N VAL A 78 1.94 -3.53 26.93
CA VAL A 78 1.74 -2.69 25.75
C VAL A 78 3.06 -2.00 25.39
N ILE A 79 3.60 -2.31 24.21
CA ILE A 79 4.94 -1.87 23.80
C ILE A 79 4.85 -0.89 22.62
N GLY A 80 5.44 0.29 22.80
CA GLY A 80 5.62 1.30 21.77
C GLY A 80 4.31 1.85 21.19
N GLY A 81 4.27 2.02 19.86
CA GLY A 81 3.14 2.61 19.14
C GLY A 81 3.35 4.09 18.84
N ARG A 82 2.27 4.80 18.51
CA ARG A 82 2.31 6.24 18.22
C ARG A 82 1.10 6.98 18.80
N ALA A 83 1.35 8.09 19.50
CA ALA A 83 0.33 8.96 20.08
C ALA A 83 -0.16 10.06 19.11
N ASP A 84 0.69 10.50 18.19
CA ASP A 84 0.34 11.42 17.12
C ASP A 84 1.21 11.13 15.87
N PRO A 85 1.11 11.88 14.76
CA PRO A 85 1.98 11.65 13.59
C PRO A 85 3.48 11.86 13.86
N THR A 86 3.83 12.63 14.89
CA THR A 86 5.21 12.99 15.26
C THR A 86 5.71 12.24 16.50
N SER A 87 4.82 11.93 17.45
CA SER A 87 5.12 11.21 18.68
C SER A 87 5.03 9.70 18.48
N ILE A 88 6.20 9.09 18.29
CA ILE A 88 6.41 7.65 18.22
C ILE A 88 7.04 7.22 19.54
N LEU A 89 6.51 6.16 20.12
CA LEU A 89 6.76 5.79 21.51
C LEU A 89 7.65 4.55 21.58
N SER A 90 8.52 4.50 22.59
CA SER A 90 9.28 3.31 23.02
C SER A 90 8.82 2.76 24.37
N GLU A 91 7.92 3.47 25.06
CA GLU A 91 7.43 3.12 26.39
C GLU A 91 6.82 1.72 26.44
N ILE A 92 6.98 1.08 27.59
CA ILE A 92 6.35 -0.19 27.94
C ILE A 92 5.41 0.06 29.12
N TRP A 93 4.15 -0.27 28.91
CA TRP A 93 3.12 -0.19 29.94
C TRP A 93 2.65 -1.59 30.29
N ALA A 94 2.51 -1.90 31.58
CA ALA A 94 1.92 -3.15 32.04
C ALA A 94 0.59 -2.88 32.73
N LEU A 95 -0.46 -3.58 32.29
CA LEU A 95 -1.74 -3.63 32.99
C LEU A 95 -1.79 -4.91 33.82
N ASN A 96 -1.92 -4.75 35.13
CA ASN A 96 -2.28 -5.85 36.01
C ASN A 96 -3.77 -6.16 35.84
N THR A 97 -4.11 -7.36 35.36
CA THR A 97 -5.49 -7.73 35.03
C THR A 97 -6.34 -8.08 36.26
N ALA A 98 -5.73 -8.27 37.42
CA ALA A 98 -6.44 -8.47 38.69
C ALA A 98 -6.83 -7.15 39.35
N THR A 99 -5.94 -6.13 39.31
CA THR A 99 -6.16 -4.83 39.96
C THR A 99 -6.62 -3.72 39.01
N ASN A 100 -6.59 -3.96 37.69
CA ASN A 100 -6.86 -2.97 36.63
C ASN A 100 -5.98 -1.72 36.71
N GLN A 101 -4.75 -1.87 37.23
CA GLN A 101 -3.79 -0.78 37.36
C GLN A 101 -2.75 -0.84 36.24
N TRP A 102 -2.58 0.27 35.53
CA TRP A 102 -1.49 0.46 34.58
C TRP A 102 -0.25 0.99 35.29
N THR A 103 0.91 0.45 34.93
CA THR A 103 2.21 0.90 35.41
C THR A 103 3.13 1.13 34.21
N LEU A 104 3.74 2.31 34.15
CA LEU A 104 4.85 2.57 33.22
C LEU A 104 6.09 1.85 33.74
N LEU A 105 6.65 0.96 32.93
CA LEU A 105 7.81 0.17 33.32
C LEU A 105 9.12 0.87 32.97
N ASN A 106 10.01 0.95 33.95
CA ASN A 106 11.39 1.39 33.74
C ASN A 106 12.25 0.17 33.44
N CYS A 107 12.46 -0.10 32.15
CA CYS A 107 13.29 -1.22 31.71
C CYS A 107 14.78 -0.84 31.63
N ASN A 108 15.64 -1.78 31.99
CA ASN A 108 17.10 -1.65 31.92
C ASN A 108 17.67 -2.38 30.69
N GLY A 109 18.98 -2.29 30.48
CA GLY A 109 19.67 -2.99 29.39
C GLY A 109 19.80 -2.15 28.13
N ASP A 110 19.64 -2.78 26.97
CA ASP A 110 19.77 -2.10 25.68
C ASP A 110 18.61 -1.13 25.44
N SER A 111 18.89 -0.01 24.76
CA SER A 111 17.88 1.00 24.48
C SER A 111 16.91 0.52 23.40
N PHE A 112 15.65 0.27 23.76
CA PHE A 112 14.60 -0.07 22.81
C PHE A 112 14.17 1.18 22.01
N PRO A 113 14.38 1.23 20.67
CA PRO A 113 14.08 2.42 19.87
C PRO A 113 12.58 2.67 19.72
N PRO A 114 12.12 3.93 19.73
CA PRO A 114 10.71 4.26 19.47
C PRO A 114 10.26 3.72 18.12
N ARG A 115 9.16 2.97 18.12
CA ARG A 115 8.64 2.31 16.91
C ARG A 115 7.16 1.96 17.01
N HIS A 116 6.51 1.88 15.86
CA HIS A 116 5.14 1.38 15.73
C HIS A 116 5.02 0.37 14.58
N ARG A 117 3.92 -0.38 14.54
CA ARG A 117 3.64 -1.44 13.57
C ARG A 117 4.76 -2.50 13.51
N HIS A 118 5.45 -2.72 14.62
CA HIS A 118 6.28 -3.89 14.86
C HIS A 118 5.39 -5.10 15.20
N ALA A 119 5.97 -6.29 15.22
CA ALA A 119 5.29 -7.48 15.73
C ALA A 119 5.99 -7.98 16.99
N ALA A 120 5.22 -8.64 17.86
CA ALA A 120 5.70 -9.23 19.09
C ALA A 120 5.19 -10.66 19.24
N ALA A 121 5.99 -11.52 19.87
CA ALA A 121 5.58 -12.87 20.25
C ALA A 121 6.14 -13.21 21.64
N VAL A 122 5.33 -13.92 22.43
CA VAL A 122 5.69 -14.40 23.77
C VAL A 122 6.20 -15.83 23.68
N LEU A 123 7.33 -16.11 24.30
CA LEU A 123 7.81 -17.48 24.50
C LEU A 123 8.42 -17.61 25.89
N GLY A 124 7.73 -18.34 26.78
CA GLY A 124 8.07 -18.36 28.21
C GLY A 124 7.81 -17.00 28.87
N SER A 125 8.74 -16.53 29.70
CA SER A 125 8.69 -15.21 30.35
C SER A 125 9.36 -14.10 29.52
N ARG A 126 9.41 -14.25 28.20
CA ARG A 126 10.13 -13.34 27.29
C ARG A 126 9.25 -12.85 26.16
N ILE A 127 9.33 -11.56 25.88
CA ILE A 127 8.63 -10.90 24.78
C ILE A 127 9.65 -10.55 23.70
N TYR A 128 9.50 -11.13 22.53
CA TYR A 128 10.36 -10.89 21.38
C TYR A 128 9.69 -9.91 20.44
N VAL A 129 10.39 -8.83 20.08
CA VAL A 129 9.88 -7.76 19.20
C VAL A 129 10.76 -7.65 17.97
N PHE A 130 10.15 -7.70 16.78
CA PHE A 130 10.87 -7.54 15.51
C PHE A 130 10.33 -6.38 14.67
N GLY A 131 11.26 -5.71 13.99
CA GLY A 131 10.96 -4.73 12.96
C GLY A 131 10.12 -3.55 13.45
N GLY A 132 9.19 -3.09 12.61
CA GLY A 132 8.44 -1.87 12.82
C GLY A 132 9.10 -0.66 12.15
N LEU A 133 8.55 0.53 12.38
CA LEU A 133 9.12 1.76 11.84
C LEU A 133 8.98 2.94 12.81
N ASN A 134 9.83 3.94 12.59
CA ASN A 134 9.60 5.31 13.01
C ASN A 134 9.54 6.24 11.78
N ASN A 135 9.62 7.56 11.98
CA ASN A 135 9.57 8.53 10.89
C ASN A 135 10.74 8.42 9.90
N ASP A 136 11.84 7.82 10.32
CA ASP A 136 13.13 7.86 9.63
C ASP A 136 13.60 6.49 9.15
N THR A 137 13.20 5.42 9.85
CA THR A 137 13.78 4.08 9.71
C THR A 137 12.71 3.01 9.77
N ILE A 138 12.82 2.03 8.87
CA ILE A 138 12.17 0.72 9.00
C ILE A 138 13.20 -0.21 9.63
N PHE A 139 12.84 -0.87 10.72
CA PHE A 139 13.76 -1.69 11.49
C PHE A 139 13.79 -3.15 10.98
N SER A 140 14.95 -3.80 11.15
CA SER A 140 15.17 -5.25 11.04
C SER A 140 15.72 -5.84 12.35
N SER A 141 15.84 -5.03 13.40
CA SER A 141 16.35 -5.47 14.70
C SER A 141 15.34 -6.39 15.39
N ILE A 142 15.86 -7.39 16.10
CA ILE A 142 15.09 -8.18 17.08
C ILE A 142 15.52 -7.80 18.50
N PHE A 143 14.55 -7.45 19.32
CA PHE A 143 14.75 -7.18 20.74
C PHE A 143 14.02 -8.24 21.55
N VAL A 144 14.56 -8.59 22.71
CA VAL A 144 13.86 -9.41 23.70
C VAL A 144 13.79 -8.67 25.03
N LEU A 145 12.59 -8.64 25.61
CA LEU A 145 12.36 -8.18 26.97
C LEU A 145 12.20 -9.41 27.86
N ASP A 146 13.08 -9.54 28.86
CA ASP A 146 12.87 -10.50 29.95
C ASP A 146 11.95 -9.88 31.00
N GLU A 147 10.79 -10.49 31.23
CA GLU A 147 9.77 -9.97 32.15
C GLU A 147 10.26 -9.98 33.61
N LYS A 148 11.10 -10.94 33.99
CA LYS A 148 11.56 -11.08 35.38
C LYS A 148 12.49 -9.95 35.81
N ASP A 149 13.41 -9.57 34.92
CA ASP A 149 14.44 -8.57 35.19
C ASP A 149 14.11 -7.20 34.57
N LEU A 150 12.99 -7.11 33.84
CA LEU A 150 12.60 -5.96 33.01
C LEU A 150 13.77 -5.43 32.16
N ARG A 151 14.51 -6.36 31.56
CA ARG A 151 15.75 -6.06 30.81
C ARG A 151 15.56 -6.29 29.33
N TRP A 152 15.88 -5.26 28.54
CA TRP A 152 15.99 -5.35 27.09
C TRP A 152 17.37 -5.88 26.66
N GLU A 153 17.37 -6.75 25.66
CA GLU A 153 18.56 -7.19 24.93
C GLU A 153 18.28 -7.08 23.42
N GLU A 154 19.13 -6.36 22.68
CA GLU A 154 19.15 -6.42 21.22
C GLU A 154 19.91 -7.69 20.79
N LEU A 155 19.19 -8.64 20.18
CA LEU A 155 19.79 -9.91 19.84
C LEU A 155 20.67 -9.79 18.59
N LYS A 156 21.93 -10.21 18.74
CA LYS A 156 22.78 -10.54 17.59
C LYS A 156 22.33 -11.87 17.01
N VAL A 157 21.88 -11.85 15.76
CA VAL A 157 21.26 -13.00 15.09
C VAL A 157 22.03 -13.44 13.84
N GLY A 158 21.98 -14.73 13.55
CA GLY A 158 22.58 -15.35 12.36
C GLY A 158 21.54 -15.91 11.38
N GLY A 159 22.03 -16.56 10.31
CA GLY A 159 21.20 -17.25 9.33
C GLY A 159 20.58 -16.37 8.25
N GLU A 160 19.45 -16.83 7.70
CA GLU A 160 18.70 -16.16 6.64
C GLU A 160 17.87 -15.00 7.21
N GLN A 161 18.55 -13.92 7.57
CA GLN A 161 17.93 -12.80 8.26
C GLN A 161 16.83 -12.11 7.42
N PRO A 162 15.65 -11.85 8.00
CA PRO A 162 14.61 -11.10 7.32
C PRO A 162 15.03 -9.64 7.10
N CYS A 163 14.64 -9.07 5.95
CA CYS A 163 14.83 -7.65 5.71
C CYS A 163 14.04 -6.77 6.68
N ALA A 164 14.42 -5.49 6.75
CA ALA A 164 13.66 -4.47 7.46
C ALA A 164 12.22 -4.43 6.98
N ARG A 165 11.27 -4.45 7.92
CA ARG A 165 9.83 -4.54 7.61
C ARG A 165 8.96 -4.05 8.76
N HIS A 166 7.75 -3.64 8.42
CA HIS A 166 6.69 -3.32 9.38
C HIS A 166 5.37 -3.97 8.95
N SER A 167 4.37 -3.92 9.84
CA SER A 167 3.03 -4.47 9.58
C SER A 167 3.05 -5.95 9.17
N HIS A 168 4.01 -6.70 9.67
CA HIS A 168 4.04 -8.16 9.63
C HIS A 168 3.42 -8.69 10.94
N SER A 169 3.31 -10.01 11.06
CA SER A 169 2.81 -10.66 12.27
C SER A 169 3.80 -11.74 12.74
N MET A 170 3.82 -11.97 14.04
CA MET A 170 4.65 -12.99 14.69
C MET A 170 3.83 -13.81 15.66
N VAL A 171 4.13 -15.09 15.78
CA VAL A 171 3.57 -16.00 16.77
C VAL A 171 4.63 -16.99 17.25
N ALA A 172 4.50 -17.48 18.48
CA ALA A 172 5.35 -18.55 18.99
C ALA A 172 4.68 -19.91 18.77
N PHE A 173 5.44 -20.90 18.29
CA PHE A 173 4.99 -22.28 18.20
C PHE A 173 6.13 -23.23 18.60
N GLY A 174 5.87 -24.07 19.60
CA GLY A 174 6.90 -24.91 20.21
C GLY A 174 8.01 -24.05 20.82
N SER A 175 9.25 -24.26 20.38
CA SER A 175 10.44 -23.51 20.83
C SER A 175 10.92 -22.45 19.85
N GLN A 176 10.08 -22.06 18.89
CA GLN A 176 10.42 -21.16 17.80
C GLN A 176 9.41 -20.04 17.66
N ILE A 177 9.85 -18.94 17.06
CA ILE A 177 8.99 -17.82 16.71
C ILE A 177 8.87 -17.79 15.20
N PHE A 178 7.64 -17.72 14.71
CA PHE A 178 7.34 -17.64 13.28
C PHE A 178 6.94 -16.22 12.92
N MET A 179 7.35 -15.78 11.74
CA MET A 179 7.02 -14.47 11.19
C MET A 179 6.58 -14.60 9.75
N PHE A 180 5.50 -13.92 9.38
CA PHE A 180 5.03 -13.88 8.00
C PHE A 180 4.83 -12.46 7.48
N GLY A 181 5.21 -12.25 6.22
CA GLY A 181 4.86 -11.09 5.41
C GLY A 181 5.37 -9.75 5.93
N GLY A 182 4.59 -8.69 5.72
CA GLY A 182 4.91 -7.30 6.04
C GLY A 182 5.17 -6.42 4.82
N TYR A 183 5.64 -5.20 5.08
CA TYR A 183 6.00 -4.22 4.05
C TYR A 183 7.40 -3.68 4.34
N ASN A 184 8.27 -3.64 3.33
CA ASN A 184 9.68 -3.23 3.46
C ASN A 184 9.96 -1.77 3.06
N GLY A 185 8.93 -0.99 2.74
CA GLY A 185 9.06 0.36 2.17
C GLY A 185 8.74 0.41 0.68
N GLU A 186 8.91 -0.69 -0.05
CA GLU A 186 8.73 -0.76 -1.50
C GLU A 186 7.59 -1.70 -1.92
N LYS A 187 7.44 -2.85 -1.25
CA LYS A 187 6.48 -3.88 -1.62
C LYS A 187 5.98 -4.68 -0.42
N ALA A 188 4.82 -5.30 -0.61
CA ALA A 188 4.34 -6.34 0.30
C ALA A 188 5.22 -7.59 0.21
N LEU A 189 5.36 -8.29 1.33
CA LEU A 189 6.19 -9.48 1.49
C LEU A 189 5.30 -10.69 1.77
N GLY A 190 5.73 -11.87 1.33
CA GLY A 190 5.02 -13.15 1.50
C GLY A 190 5.95 -14.29 1.86
N ASP A 191 7.05 -13.96 2.55
CA ASP A 191 8.01 -14.92 3.08
C ASP A 191 7.64 -15.32 4.51
N LEU A 192 7.81 -16.60 4.82
CA LEU A 192 7.70 -17.18 6.15
C LEU A 192 9.11 -17.39 6.71
N TYR A 193 9.35 -16.97 7.94
CA TYR A 193 10.57 -17.26 8.67
C TYR A 193 10.26 -17.95 9.99
N SER A 194 11.21 -18.78 10.44
CA SER A 194 11.31 -19.24 11.82
C SER A 194 12.56 -18.65 12.47
N PHE A 195 12.45 -18.32 13.75
CA PHE A 195 13.54 -17.90 14.60
C PHE A 195 13.68 -18.91 15.73
N ASN A 196 14.85 -19.55 15.79
CA ASN A 196 15.17 -20.45 16.88
C ASN A 196 15.79 -19.65 18.02
N VAL A 197 15.06 -19.53 19.14
CA VAL A 197 15.47 -18.66 20.26
C VAL A 197 16.72 -19.14 20.99
N LYS A 198 17.05 -20.44 20.92
CA LYS A 198 18.23 -21.02 21.57
C LYS A 198 19.50 -20.73 20.78
N THR A 199 19.43 -20.96 19.46
CA THR A 199 20.58 -20.76 18.55
C THR A 199 20.69 -19.32 18.05
N ARG A 200 19.63 -18.51 18.20
CA ARG A 200 19.52 -17.13 17.68
C ARG A 200 19.70 -17.05 16.16
N VAL A 201 19.19 -18.05 15.45
CA VAL A 201 19.30 -18.17 13.99
C VAL A 201 17.93 -18.03 13.35
N TRP A 202 17.86 -17.20 12.32
CA TRP A 202 16.72 -17.12 11.40
C TRP A 202 16.86 -18.14 10.27
N ARG A 203 15.74 -18.76 9.91
CA ARG A 203 15.61 -19.65 8.74
C ARG A 203 14.43 -19.20 7.91
N LYS A 204 14.61 -19.18 6.59
CA LYS A 204 13.49 -18.95 5.68
C LYS A 204 12.79 -20.27 5.39
N GLU A 205 11.55 -20.37 5.84
CA GLU A 205 10.78 -21.61 5.74
C GLU A 205 10.26 -21.83 4.32
N LYS A 206 10.30 -23.09 3.90
CA LYS A 206 9.70 -23.57 2.66
C LYS A 206 8.66 -24.61 3.01
N ALA A 207 7.40 -24.26 2.84
CA ALA A 207 6.28 -25.16 3.03
C ALA A 207 5.78 -25.66 1.67
N LEU A 208 5.20 -26.87 1.69
CA LEU A 208 4.48 -27.46 0.58
C LEU A 208 3.14 -26.72 0.35
N GLY A 209 2.61 -26.84 -0.86
CA GLY A 209 1.38 -26.16 -1.26
C GLY A 209 1.60 -24.69 -1.61
N ARG A 210 0.48 -23.99 -1.88
CA ARG A 210 0.52 -22.59 -2.28
C ARG A 210 0.75 -21.73 -1.03
N SER A 211 1.83 -20.94 -1.00
CA SER A 211 2.04 -19.98 0.08
C SER A 211 1.01 -18.83 -0.01
N PRO A 212 0.56 -18.25 1.12
CA PRO A 212 -0.32 -17.10 1.08
C PRO A 212 0.31 -15.94 0.31
N TYR A 213 -0.49 -15.20 -0.43
CA TYR A 213 0.00 -14.04 -1.18
C TYR A 213 0.69 -13.02 -0.26
N ALA A 214 1.70 -12.36 -0.81
CA ALA A 214 2.43 -11.29 -0.15
C ALA A 214 1.48 -10.21 0.36
N ARG A 215 1.57 -9.91 1.66
CA ARG A 215 0.63 -9.03 2.36
C ARG A 215 1.22 -8.40 3.63
N PHE A 216 0.61 -7.32 4.09
CA PHE A 216 0.92 -6.61 5.32
C PHE A 216 -0.38 -6.21 6.04
N SER A 217 -0.29 -5.87 7.32
CA SER A 217 -1.45 -5.56 8.18
C SER A 217 -2.47 -6.70 8.24
N HIS A 218 -2.01 -7.95 8.10
CA HIS A 218 -2.78 -9.15 8.37
C HIS A 218 -2.68 -9.54 9.84
N SER A 219 -3.38 -10.58 10.25
CA SER A 219 -3.22 -11.22 11.55
C SER A 219 -2.70 -12.63 11.38
N MET A 220 -1.83 -13.07 12.30
CA MET A 220 -1.32 -14.43 12.37
C MET A 220 -1.66 -15.02 13.73
N PHE A 221 -2.01 -16.30 13.78
CA PHE A 221 -2.42 -16.98 15.00
C PHE A 221 -1.96 -18.43 15.01
N VAL A 222 -1.98 -19.06 16.19
CA VAL A 222 -1.73 -20.50 16.35
C VAL A 222 -3.04 -21.15 16.74
N TYR A 223 -3.40 -22.22 16.02
CA TYR A 223 -4.53 -23.06 16.37
C TYR A 223 -4.11 -24.52 16.29
N LYS A 224 -4.12 -25.21 17.45
CA LYS A 224 -3.61 -26.58 17.59
C LYS A 224 -2.17 -26.66 17.03
N HIS A 225 -1.95 -27.46 15.98
CA HIS A 225 -0.65 -27.64 15.33
C HIS A 225 -0.53 -26.81 14.03
N CYS A 226 -1.36 -25.80 13.82
CA CYS A 226 -1.40 -24.99 12.61
C CYS A 226 -1.05 -23.52 12.87
N LEU A 227 -0.35 -22.89 11.92
CA LEU A 227 -0.18 -21.44 11.84
C LEU A 227 -1.24 -20.86 10.89
N GLY A 228 -2.09 -19.98 11.38
CA GLY A 228 -3.14 -19.33 10.61
C GLY A 228 -2.78 -17.92 10.17
N ILE A 229 -3.18 -17.53 8.95
CA ILE A 229 -3.06 -16.17 8.41
C ILE A 229 -4.40 -15.75 7.82
N ILE A 230 -4.86 -14.55 8.21
CA ILE A 230 -6.11 -13.96 7.73
C ILE A 230 -5.99 -12.44 7.54
N GLY A 231 -6.73 -11.90 6.57
CA GLY A 231 -6.80 -10.47 6.31
C GLY A 231 -5.56 -9.85 5.65
N GLY A 232 -5.45 -8.53 5.76
CA GLY A 232 -4.33 -7.73 5.27
C GLY A 232 -4.44 -7.19 3.84
N CYS A 233 -3.44 -6.39 3.45
CA CYS A 233 -3.30 -5.72 2.15
C CYS A 233 -2.08 -6.26 1.40
N PRO A 234 -2.07 -6.30 0.04
CA PRO A 234 -3.07 -5.73 -0.87
C PRO A 234 -4.38 -6.52 -0.88
N VAL A 235 -5.50 -5.79 -0.91
CA VAL A 235 -6.82 -6.40 -1.06
C VAL A 235 -6.98 -6.84 -2.51
N LYS A 236 -7.04 -8.15 -2.74
CA LYS A 236 -7.41 -8.74 -4.05
C LYS A 236 -8.80 -9.36 -3.94
N GLN A 237 -9.37 -9.82 -5.05
CA GLN A 237 -10.71 -10.44 -5.12
C GLN A 237 -10.93 -11.63 -4.16
N HIS A 238 -9.89 -12.16 -3.50
CA HIS A 238 -9.94 -13.26 -2.52
C HIS A 238 -9.84 -12.78 -1.05
N PHE A 239 -10.56 -11.72 -0.67
CA PHE A 239 -10.55 -11.15 0.69
C PHE A 239 -11.10 -12.09 1.79
N GLN A 240 -11.66 -13.24 1.41
CA GLN A 240 -12.29 -14.23 2.29
C GLN A 240 -11.43 -15.47 2.55
N GLU A 241 -10.14 -15.47 2.22
CA GLU A 241 -9.30 -16.66 2.36
C GLU A 241 -8.59 -16.73 3.73
N LEU A 242 -8.89 -17.78 4.50
CA LEU A 242 -8.10 -18.23 5.64
C LEU A 242 -7.02 -19.21 5.17
N SER A 243 -5.76 -18.94 5.48
CA SER A 243 -4.65 -19.85 5.17
C SER A 243 -4.14 -20.51 6.45
N LEU A 244 -4.04 -21.85 6.46
CA LEU A 244 -3.51 -22.63 7.57
C LEU A 244 -2.29 -23.42 7.09
N LEU A 245 -1.15 -23.26 7.78
CA LEU A 245 0.03 -24.10 7.61
C LEU A 245 0.02 -25.16 8.70
N ASP A 246 -0.13 -26.42 8.32
CA ASP A 246 0.06 -27.55 9.21
C ASP A 246 1.54 -27.73 9.50
N MET A 247 1.91 -27.67 10.79
CA MET A 247 3.31 -27.72 11.23
C MET A 247 3.92 -29.12 11.21
N HIS A 248 3.10 -30.18 11.15
CA HIS A 248 3.59 -31.55 11.02
C HIS A 248 3.89 -31.88 9.56
N SER A 249 2.94 -31.60 8.67
CA SER A 249 3.10 -31.86 7.23
C SER A 249 3.85 -30.75 6.48
N GLN A 250 4.09 -29.60 7.14
CA GLN A 250 4.66 -28.40 6.53
C GLN A 250 3.92 -28.01 5.24
N SER A 251 2.59 -28.13 5.23
CA SER A 251 1.76 -27.89 4.05
C SER A 251 0.68 -26.82 4.27
N TRP A 252 0.54 -25.91 3.30
CA TRP A 252 -0.50 -24.88 3.30
C TRP A 252 -1.83 -25.41 2.79
N LYS A 253 -2.89 -25.09 3.52
CA LYS A 253 -4.30 -25.25 3.13
C LYS A 253 -5.00 -23.89 3.14
N HIS A 254 -5.95 -23.71 2.23
CA HIS A 254 -6.69 -22.45 2.08
C HIS A 254 -8.20 -22.71 2.12
N PHE A 255 -8.92 -21.87 2.86
CA PHE A 255 -10.36 -21.99 3.06
C PHE A 255 -11.04 -20.68 2.71
N SER A 256 -12.10 -20.76 1.90
CA SER A 256 -12.97 -19.62 1.62
C SER A 256 -13.99 -19.48 2.74
N LEU A 257 -14.01 -18.29 3.35
CA LEU A 257 -14.93 -17.93 4.42
C LEU A 257 -16.18 -17.29 3.81
N ASN A 258 -17.13 -18.13 3.39
CA ASN A 258 -18.35 -17.69 2.70
C ASN A 258 -19.27 -16.81 3.58
N SER A 259 -19.17 -16.93 4.91
CA SER A 259 -19.99 -16.23 5.91
C SER A 259 -19.46 -14.86 6.33
N VAL A 260 -18.31 -14.42 5.80
CA VAL A 260 -17.54 -13.32 6.40
C VAL A 260 -17.79 -11.93 5.76
N GLY A 261 -18.78 -11.82 4.86
CA GLY A 261 -19.18 -10.53 4.28
C GLY A 261 -18.08 -9.84 3.46
N LYS A 262 -18.27 -8.55 3.15
CA LYS A 262 -17.32 -7.69 2.40
C LYS A 262 -16.22 -7.09 3.29
N GLU A 263 -15.79 -7.82 4.32
CA GLU A 263 -14.85 -7.31 5.32
C GLU A 263 -13.39 -7.50 4.93
N LEU A 264 -12.58 -6.50 5.28
CA LEU A 264 -11.19 -6.40 4.81
C LEU A 264 -10.19 -6.99 5.80
N PHE A 265 -10.49 -6.98 7.10
CA PHE A 265 -9.59 -7.36 8.20
C PHE A 265 -8.17 -6.82 8.05
N VAL A 266 -8.08 -5.58 7.57
CA VAL A 266 -6.81 -4.86 7.46
C VAL A 266 -6.56 -4.22 8.82
N ARG A 267 -5.44 -4.56 9.46
CA ARG A 267 -5.09 -4.11 10.83
C ARG A 267 -6.11 -4.52 11.90
N SER A 268 -6.76 -5.66 11.70
CA SER A 268 -7.55 -6.34 12.73
C SER A 268 -6.63 -7.01 13.76
N THR A 269 -7.20 -7.31 14.93
CA THR A 269 -6.59 -8.23 15.88
C THR A 269 -7.36 -9.53 15.90
N VAL A 270 -6.65 -10.63 16.06
CA VAL A 270 -7.22 -11.98 16.09
C VAL A 270 -6.77 -12.67 17.36
N SER A 271 -7.73 -13.26 18.07
CA SER A 271 -7.55 -14.03 19.29
C SER A 271 -8.20 -15.40 19.12
N VAL A 272 -7.51 -16.46 19.56
CA VAL A 272 -8.06 -17.82 19.54
C VAL A 272 -8.59 -18.16 20.93
N VAL A 273 -9.89 -18.43 21.04
CA VAL A 273 -10.55 -18.80 22.28
C VAL A 273 -11.19 -20.16 22.11
N GLY A 274 -10.58 -21.20 22.68
CA GLY A 274 -11.03 -22.58 22.44
C GLY A 274 -10.91 -22.94 20.95
N ASP A 275 -12.03 -23.27 20.31
CA ASP A 275 -12.13 -23.55 18.88
C ASP A 275 -12.63 -22.36 18.05
N ASP A 276 -12.68 -21.16 18.64
CA ASP A 276 -13.20 -19.96 18.01
C ASP A 276 -12.10 -18.95 17.69
N LEU A 277 -12.19 -18.35 16.51
CA LEU A 277 -11.35 -17.25 16.06
C LEU A 277 -12.11 -15.94 16.23
N VAL A 278 -11.77 -15.20 17.28
CA VAL A 278 -12.37 -13.90 17.61
C VAL A 278 -11.56 -12.80 16.92
N ILE A 279 -12.19 -12.12 15.97
CA ILE A 279 -11.59 -11.06 15.17
C ILE A 279 -12.23 -9.74 15.58
N VAL A 280 -11.42 -8.80 16.03
CA VAL A 280 -11.87 -7.47 16.43
C VAL A 280 -11.18 -6.38 15.62
N GLY A 281 -11.99 -5.37 15.30
CA GLY A 281 -11.57 -4.19 14.57
C GLY A 281 -11.04 -4.43 13.17
N GLY A 282 -10.13 -3.55 12.78
CA GLY A 282 -9.61 -3.47 11.43
C GLY A 282 -10.46 -2.58 10.53
N GLY A 283 -10.08 -2.55 9.26
CA GLY A 283 -10.72 -1.72 8.24
C GLY A 283 -9.71 -0.92 7.42
N ALA A 284 -10.22 -0.04 6.59
CA ALA A 284 -9.40 0.80 5.72
C ALA A 284 -9.93 2.24 5.68
N SER A 285 -9.01 3.20 5.73
CA SER A 285 -9.31 4.57 5.34
C SER A 285 -8.94 4.71 3.88
N CYS A 286 -9.93 5.01 3.05
CA CYS A 286 -9.69 5.45 1.69
C CYS A 286 -10.12 6.91 1.58
N TYR A 287 -9.25 7.75 1.00
CA TYR A 287 -9.57 9.16 0.79
C TYR A 287 -10.84 9.34 -0.06
N ALA A 288 -11.17 8.38 -0.93
CA ALA A 288 -12.36 8.41 -1.79
C ALA A 288 -13.64 7.88 -1.13
N PHE A 289 -13.55 6.87 -0.26
CA PHE A 289 -14.72 6.16 0.29
C PHE A 289 -14.94 6.38 1.79
N GLY A 290 -14.10 7.23 2.41
CA GLY A 290 -14.08 7.43 3.84
C GLY A 290 -13.41 6.25 4.57
N THR A 291 -13.67 6.18 5.86
CA THR A 291 -13.14 5.14 6.73
C THR A 291 -14.19 4.04 6.89
N LYS A 292 -13.87 2.84 6.40
CA LYS A 292 -14.65 1.63 6.68
C LYS A 292 -13.97 0.87 7.81
N PHE A 293 -14.72 0.57 8.86
CA PHE A 293 -14.29 -0.36 9.92
C PHE A 293 -14.85 -1.75 9.63
N SER A 294 -14.13 -2.78 10.08
CA SER A 294 -14.65 -4.14 10.03
C SER A 294 -15.48 -4.47 11.26
N GLU A 295 -16.58 -5.16 11.03
CA GLU A 295 -17.42 -5.70 12.10
C GLU A 295 -16.65 -6.77 12.88
N PRO A 296 -16.77 -6.78 14.22
CA PRO A 296 -16.27 -7.89 15.02
C PRO A 296 -16.89 -9.20 14.55
N MET A 297 -16.08 -10.25 14.48
CA MET A 297 -16.48 -11.55 13.94
C MET A 297 -15.99 -12.67 14.86
N ASN A 298 -16.81 -13.70 15.05
CA ASN A 298 -16.39 -14.96 15.64
C ASN A 298 -16.50 -16.07 14.57
N ILE A 299 -15.40 -16.76 14.29
CA ILE A 299 -15.35 -17.87 13.32
C ILE A 299 -15.04 -19.17 14.07
N ALA A 300 -16.00 -20.10 14.08
CA ALA A 300 -15.79 -21.45 14.57
C ALA A 300 -14.82 -22.23 13.66
N LEU A 301 -13.65 -22.61 14.18
CA LEU A 301 -12.63 -23.37 13.44
C LEU A 301 -12.96 -24.86 13.35
N HIS A 302 -13.77 -25.40 14.27
CA HIS A 302 -14.14 -26.81 14.28
C HIS A 302 -15.06 -27.20 13.11
N THR A 303 -15.94 -26.30 12.65
CA THR A 303 -16.81 -26.54 11.48
C THR A 303 -16.02 -26.57 10.17
N LEU A 304 -14.91 -25.80 10.09
CA LEU A 304 -13.96 -25.89 8.98
C LEU A 304 -13.22 -27.24 8.99
N ALA A 305 -12.94 -27.80 10.16
CA ALA A 305 -12.34 -29.12 10.32
C ALA A 305 -13.30 -30.29 10.01
N ALA A 306 -14.61 -30.14 10.28
CA ALA A 306 -15.63 -31.18 10.05
C ALA A 306 -16.03 -31.37 8.57
N SER A 307 -15.66 -30.43 7.68
CA SER A 307 -15.94 -30.48 6.24
C SER A 307 -15.08 -31.50 5.46
N ASN A 308 -14.83 -32.72 5.96
CA ASN A 308 -14.05 -33.79 5.29
C ASN A 308 -12.69 -33.38 4.65
N GLN A 309 -12.11 -32.23 5.02
CA GLN A 309 -10.81 -31.73 4.52
C GLN A 309 -9.67 -31.85 5.57
N PHE A 310 -9.96 -32.47 6.71
CA PHE A 310 -8.99 -32.86 7.74
C PHE A 310 -9.32 -34.25 8.30
N PRO A 311 -8.41 -35.25 8.23
CA PRO A 311 -8.53 -36.45 9.03
C PRO A 311 -7.88 -36.20 10.39
N PHE A 312 -8.68 -36.22 11.46
CA PHE A 312 -8.19 -36.48 12.81
C PHE A 312 -8.78 -37.80 13.27
N ASN A 313 -7.97 -38.86 13.27
CA ASN A 313 -8.27 -40.06 14.03
C ASN A 313 -7.61 -39.90 15.40
N CYS A 314 -8.39 -39.65 16.43
CA CYS A 314 -7.96 -39.71 17.82
C CYS A 314 -8.54 -40.97 18.45
N GLN A 315 -7.96 -42.13 18.13
CA GLN A 315 -8.08 -43.36 18.92
C GLN A 315 -6.79 -44.17 18.77
N GLN A 316 -6.35 -44.74 19.90
CA GLN A 316 -5.12 -45.53 20.13
C GLN A 316 -3.87 -44.73 20.53
N VAL A 317 -3.89 -44.21 21.76
CA VAL A 317 -2.70 -44.26 22.63
C VAL A 317 -3.10 -45.02 23.88
N GLN A 318 -2.77 -46.31 23.93
CA GLN A 318 -2.58 -47.02 25.18
C GLN A 318 -1.27 -47.80 25.10
N GLN A 319 -0.43 -47.53 26.10
CA GLN A 319 0.66 -48.36 26.62
C GLN A 319 1.85 -48.65 25.70
N LEU A 320 3.00 -48.05 26.03
CA LEU A 320 4.01 -48.78 26.79
C LEU A 320 5.14 -47.84 27.25
N GLU A 321 5.36 -47.88 28.56
CA GLU A 321 6.52 -47.32 29.23
C GLU A 321 7.78 -48.16 28.95
N ASN A 322 8.88 -47.43 28.99
CA ASN A 322 10.23 -47.79 29.42
C ASN A 322 11.34 -48.15 28.40
N PRO A 323 12.54 -47.55 28.60
CA PRO A 323 13.70 -47.68 27.74
C PRO A 323 14.64 -48.79 28.23
N GLN A 324 15.23 -49.56 27.33
CA GLN A 324 16.58 -50.15 27.49
C GLN A 324 16.94 -51.04 26.29
N ASN A 325 18.25 -51.02 25.97
CA ASN A 325 18.98 -51.92 25.07
C ASN A 325 18.74 -51.68 23.56
N LEU A 326 19.74 -51.70 22.68
CA LEU A 326 21.06 -52.29 22.75
C LEU A 326 21.96 -51.55 21.74
N GLY A 327 23.23 -51.34 22.10
CA GLY A 327 24.27 -50.91 21.17
C GLY A 327 24.79 -52.05 20.30
N GLU A 328 25.92 -51.77 19.65
CA GLU A 328 26.74 -52.59 18.74
C GLU A 328 26.35 -52.42 17.25
N ALA A 329 27.23 -52.07 16.31
CA ALA A 329 28.69 -52.11 16.30
C ALA A 329 29.28 -51.00 15.39
N LEU A 330 30.26 -50.28 15.92
CA LEU A 330 31.30 -49.58 15.18
C LEU A 330 32.46 -50.57 15.00
N GLY A 331 32.87 -50.81 13.75
CA GLY A 331 34.14 -51.44 13.39
C GLY A 331 35.09 -50.40 12.83
N SER A 332 36.16 -50.13 13.55
CA SER A 332 37.24 -49.21 13.21
C SER A 332 38.31 -49.89 12.35
N SER A 333 38.88 -49.14 11.40
CA SER A 333 40.28 -49.32 11.00
C SER A 333 40.86 -47.98 10.53
N SER A 334 41.97 -47.62 11.16
CA SER A 334 42.70 -46.36 11.11
C SER A 334 43.88 -46.40 10.11
N GLU A 335 44.22 -45.19 9.64
CA GLU A 335 45.54 -44.66 9.25
C GLU A 335 46.33 -45.27 8.07
N ASP A 336 46.55 -44.48 7.00
CA ASP A 336 47.78 -43.68 6.88
C ASP A 336 47.74 -42.69 5.68
N GLY A 337 48.48 -41.58 5.80
CA GLY A 337 48.95 -40.79 4.65
C GLY A 337 48.50 -39.33 4.53
N LYS A 338 49.13 -38.44 5.29
CA LYS A 338 49.12 -36.97 5.09
C LYS A 338 49.60 -36.56 3.69
N GLY A 339 48.95 -35.56 3.10
CA GLY A 339 49.59 -34.73 2.07
C GLY A 339 48.63 -33.99 1.14
N LEU A 340 48.02 -32.89 1.60
CA LEU A 340 48.05 -31.56 0.96
C LEU A 340 47.16 -30.60 1.78
N SER A 341 47.86 -29.73 2.51
CA SER A 341 47.33 -28.58 3.22
C SER A 341 46.83 -27.51 2.23
N GLU A 342 45.93 -26.66 2.74
CA GLU A 342 45.76 -25.27 2.34
C GLU A 342 45.28 -24.95 0.92
N THR A 343 43.97 -24.73 0.81
CA THR A 343 43.39 -23.39 0.65
C THR A 343 41.87 -23.54 0.56
N TRP A 344 41.14 -22.47 0.85
CA TRP A 344 39.77 -22.10 0.40
C TRP A 344 39.08 -21.28 1.50
N LYS A 345 39.80 -20.26 1.98
CA LYS A 345 39.21 -19.00 2.44
C LYS A 345 39.16 -18.08 1.22
N SER A 346 37.96 -17.75 0.71
CA SER A 346 37.60 -16.39 0.25
C SER A 346 36.20 -16.37 -0.37
N ALA A 347 35.39 -15.40 0.06
CA ALA A 347 34.12 -15.04 -0.57
C ALA A 347 34.36 -14.59 -2.01
N SER A 348 33.75 -15.26 -2.98
CA SER A 348 33.89 -14.89 -4.40
C SER A 348 32.72 -14.02 -4.84
N ASN A 349 32.98 -12.75 -5.21
CA ASN A 349 31.94 -11.88 -5.76
C ASN A 349 31.69 -12.22 -7.22
N TRP A 350 30.71 -13.06 -7.52
CA TRP A 350 30.41 -13.46 -8.89
C TRP A 350 29.56 -12.45 -9.64
N TYR A 351 29.92 -12.22 -10.89
CA TYR A 351 29.20 -11.40 -11.85
C TYR A 351 29.00 -12.17 -13.15
N LEU A 352 27.83 -12.07 -13.78
CA LEU A 352 27.58 -12.58 -15.12
C LEU A 352 27.65 -11.43 -16.13
N GLN A 353 28.60 -11.50 -17.06
CA GLN A 353 28.85 -10.49 -18.08
C GLN A 353 28.05 -10.77 -19.36
N PHE A 354 27.43 -9.74 -19.92
CA PHE A 354 26.84 -9.75 -21.27
C PHE A 354 27.38 -8.62 -22.13
N GLU A 355 27.37 -8.82 -23.44
CA GLU A 355 27.41 -7.69 -24.38
C GLU A 355 26.18 -6.80 -24.19
N ARG A 356 26.33 -5.48 -24.37
CA ARG A 356 25.27 -4.49 -24.11
C ARG A 356 23.93 -4.85 -24.78
N LYS A 357 23.95 -5.42 -26.00
CA LYS A 357 22.75 -5.86 -26.74
C LYS A 357 21.96 -6.99 -26.06
N HIS A 358 22.61 -7.84 -25.25
CA HIS A 358 21.99 -8.98 -24.56
C HIS A 358 21.75 -8.73 -23.07
N ALA A 359 22.19 -7.58 -22.54
CA ALA A 359 22.14 -7.26 -21.12
C ALA A 359 20.71 -7.20 -20.54
N LYS A 360 19.74 -6.67 -21.30
CA LYS A 360 18.34 -6.58 -20.85
C LYS A 360 17.67 -7.96 -20.79
N PRO A 361 17.67 -8.78 -21.86
CA PRO A 361 17.17 -10.17 -21.79
C PRO A 361 17.86 -11.01 -20.71
N GLY A 362 19.18 -10.91 -20.59
CA GLY A 362 19.95 -11.61 -19.56
C GLY A 362 19.54 -11.20 -18.15
N LYS A 363 19.39 -9.90 -17.89
CA LYS A 363 18.91 -9.36 -16.61
C LYS A 363 17.49 -9.85 -16.27
N ASP A 364 16.59 -9.88 -17.24
CA ASP A 364 15.20 -10.29 -17.02
C ASP A 364 15.12 -11.79 -16.66
N LEU A 365 15.93 -12.64 -17.30
CA LEU A 365 16.11 -14.04 -16.90
C LEU A 365 16.71 -14.17 -15.50
N LEU A 366 17.80 -13.46 -15.19
CA LEU A 366 18.41 -13.47 -13.85
C LEU A 366 17.41 -13.05 -12.76
N LYS A 367 16.59 -12.04 -13.04
CA LYS A 367 15.55 -11.55 -12.12
C LYS A 367 14.41 -12.54 -11.95
N LYS A 368 13.95 -13.18 -13.04
CA LYS A 368 12.86 -14.17 -13.02
C LYS A 368 13.20 -15.37 -12.13
N PHE A 369 14.41 -15.90 -12.25
CA PHE A 369 14.83 -17.12 -11.54
C PHE A 369 15.52 -16.87 -10.19
N GLY A 370 15.59 -15.61 -9.74
CA GLY A 370 16.24 -15.24 -8.47
C GLY A 370 17.76 -15.47 -8.48
N TRP A 371 18.37 -15.37 -9.66
CA TRP A 371 19.81 -15.53 -9.88
C TRP A 371 20.58 -14.21 -9.81
N LEU A 372 19.86 -13.07 -9.78
CA LEU A 372 20.44 -11.74 -9.62
C LEU A 372 20.64 -11.42 -8.13
N ASP A 373 21.84 -10.98 -7.76
CA ASP A 373 22.11 -10.45 -6.41
C ASP A 373 21.74 -8.97 -6.35
N HIS A 374 20.72 -8.64 -5.56
CA HIS A 374 20.20 -7.27 -5.44
C HIS A 374 21.00 -6.37 -4.48
N GLY A 375 21.90 -6.94 -3.65
CA GLY A 375 22.72 -6.21 -2.69
C GLY A 375 23.94 -5.51 -3.29
N ARG A 376 24.35 -5.94 -4.50
CA ARG A 376 25.53 -5.44 -5.21
C ARG A 376 25.13 -4.58 -6.43
N LYS A 377 26.01 -3.66 -6.83
CA LYS A 377 25.79 -2.83 -8.03
C LYS A 377 26.10 -3.60 -9.31
N VAL A 378 25.36 -3.26 -10.37
CA VAL A 378 25.71 -3.61 -11.76
C VAL A 378 26.90 -2.77 -12.18
N CYS A 379 27.92 -3.38 -12.76
CA CYS A 379 29.09 -2.68 -13.29
C CYS A 379 29.14 -2.78 -14.82
N SER A 380 29.85 -1.86 -15.46
CA SER A 380 30.12 -1.87 -16.89
C SER A 380 31.62 -1.80 -17.13
N SER A 381 32.11 -2.44 -18.19
CA SER A 381 33.51 -2.27 -18.64
C SER A 381 33.79 -0.79 -18.99
N SER A 382 35.05 -0.36 -18.90
CA SER A 382 35.52 1.03 -19.10
C SER A 382 35.11 1.67 -20.44
N ASN A 383 34.80 0.86 -21.44
CA ASN A 383 34.33 1.23 -22.77
C ASN A 383 32.82 1.03 -22.98
N GLY A 384 32.07 0.64 -21.95
CA GLY A 384 30.60 0.52 -21.96
C GLY A 384 30.03 -0.62 -22.84
N THR A 385 30.85 -1.37 -23.55
CA THR A 385 30.45 -2.43 -24.50
C THR A 385 29.90 -3.68 -23.81
N ARG A 386 30.27 -3.93 -22.55
CA ARG A 386 29.84 -5.07 -21.74
C ARG A 386 29.29 -4.64 -20.39
N ILE A 387 28.22 -5.31 -19.94
CA ILE A 387 27.51 -5.06 -18.68
C ILE A 387 27.60 -6.32 -17.82
N CYS A 388 28.01 -6.16 -16.57
CA CYS A 388 28.22 -7.22 -15.60
C CYS A 388 27.15 -7.14 -14.50
N PHE A 389 26.35 -8.19 -14.38
CA PHE A 389 25.32 -8.30 -13.35
C PHE A 389 25.82 -9.12 -12.18
N PRO A 390 25.69 -8.65 -10.92
CA PRO A 390 26.05 -9.47 -9.77
C PRO A 390 25.08 -10.65 -9.66
N VAL A 391 25.61 -11.85 -9.49
CA VAL A 391 24.82 -13.09 -9.48
C VAL A 391 25.00 -13.86 -8.19
N THR A 392 23.98 -14.64 -7.84
CA THR A 392 23.96 -15.46 -6.63
C THR A 392 24.84 -16.70 -6.80
N GLU A 393 25.32 -17.23 -5.67
CA GLU A 393 26.05 -18.52 -5.61
C GLU A 393 25.28 -19.65 -6.31
N LYS A 394 23.95 -19.65 -6.18
CA LYS A 394 23.08 -20.61 -6.83
C LYS A 394 23.26 -20.64 -8.35
N LEU A 395 23.43 -19.48 -9.00
CA LEU A 395 23.70 -19.46 -10.44
C LEU A 395 25.11 -19.95 -10.74
N TYR A 396 26.09 -19.56 -9.92
CA TYR A 396 27.49 -19.97 -10.08
C TYR A 396 27.63 -21.50 -10.14
N ILE A 397 27.05 -22.19 -9.16
CA ILE A 397 27.00 -23.65 -9.07
C ILE A 397 26.32 -24.24 -10.31
N LEU A 398 25.13 -23.74 -10.68
CA LEU A 398 24.39 -24.21 -11.86
C LEU A 398 25.15 -24.02 -13.18
N PHE A 399 25.95 -22.96 -13.30
CA PHE A 399 26.74 -22.69 -14.50
C PHE A 399 27.87 -23.71 -14.71
N HIS A 400 28.40 -24.26 -13.61
CA HIS A 400 29.59 -25.12 -13.57
C HIS A 400 29.30 -26.62 -13.30
N GLU A 401 28.13 -27.00 -12.76
CA GLU A 401 27.81 -28.40 -12.41
C GLU A 401 27.40 -29.31 -13.58
N LYS A 402 27.20 -28.82 -14.81
CA LYS A 402 26.94 -29.70 -15.99
C LYS A 402 28.23 -30.17 -16.68
N GLY A 403 29.13 -30.77 -15.91
CA GLY A 403 30.32 -31.48 -16.37
C GLY A 403 30.33 -32.99 -16.07
N ARG A 404 29.29 -33.53 -15.41
CA ARG A 404 29.18 -34.97 -15.12
C ARG A 404 27.88 -35.52 -15.71
N VAL A 405 28.01 -36.23 -16.82
CA VAL A 405 26.96 -37.08 -17.39
C VAL A 405 27.03 -38.43 -16.67
N ASP A 406 25.90 -38.89 -16.15
CA ASP A 406 25.67 -40.24 -15.66
C ASP A 406 25.40 -41.17 -16.87
N PRO A 407 26.25 -42.18 -17.14
CA PRO A 407 26.08 -43.10 -18.26
C PRO A 407 25.24 -44.30 -17.82
N SER A 408 23.95 -44.10 -17.54
CA SER A 408 23.07 -45.22 -17.21
C SER A 408 21.58 -44.95 -17.41
N ILE A 409 21.18 -44.50 -18.61
CA ILE A 409 19.82 -44.80 -19.10
C ILE A 409 19.90 -45.26 -20.55
N ASP A 410 19.38 -46.47 -20.71
CA ASP A 410 19.47 -47.37 -21.84
C ASP A 410 18.92 -46.81 -23.16
N THR A 411 19.60 -47.20 -24.22
CA THR A 411 19.24 -47.02 -25.62
C THR A 411 18.29 -48.14 -26.06
N SER A 412 17.05 -47.81 -26.44
CA SER A 412 16.34 -48.56 -27.49
C SER A 412 15.11 -47.80 -27.99
N HIS A 413 15.29 -47.00 -29.04
CA HIS A 413 14.61 -47.14 -30.34
C HIS A 413 14.83 -45.87 -31.15
N GLY A 414 15.44 -46.04 -32.31
CA GLY A 414 16.03 -44.97 -33.10
C GLY A 414 15.03 -44.14 -33.89
N SER A 415 15.48 -42.95 -34.25
CA SER A 415 15.48 -42.48 -35.63
C SER A 415 16.35 -41.24 -35.74
N GLU A 416 16.86 -41.09 -36.96
CA GLU A 416 17.97 -40.27 -37.41
C GLU A 416 17.94 -38.78 -37.00
N SER A 417 19.16 -38.26 -36.86
CA SER A 417 19.59 -36.89 -37.09
C SER A 417 18.52 -35.88 -37.52
N ASN A 418 18.23 -34.93 -36.64
CA ASN A 418 17.96 -33.55 -37.03
C ASN A 418 18.57 -32.62 -35.99
N ILE A 419 19.74 -32.06 -36.31
CA ILE A 419 20.25 -30.84 -35.69
C ILE A 419 19.25 -29.75 -36.08
N VAL A 420 18.27 -29.48 -35.22
CA VAL A 420 17.42 -28.32 -35.37
C VAL A 420 18.23 -27.12 -34.90
N GLU A 421 18.84 -26.40 -35.84
CA GLU A 421 19.29 -25.03 -35.60
C GLU A 421 18.08 -24.20 -35.13
N LEU A 422 18.11 -23.79 -33.87
CA LEU A 422 17.11 -22.87 -33.31
C LEU A 422 17.46 -21.43 -33.75
N PRO A 423 16.46 -20.64 -34.20
CA PRO A 423 16.70 -19.33 -34.82
C PRO A 423 17.16 -18.26 -33.82
N PRO A 424 17.71 -17.12 -34.29
CA PRO A 424 18.19 -16.04 -33.44
C PRO A 424 17.06 -15.40 -32.61
N LEU A 425 17.37 -15.08 -31.35
CA LEU A 425 16.49 -14.50 -30.31
C LEU A 425 15.72 -13.22 -30.67
N LYS A 426 15.93 -12.62 -31.85
CA LYS A 426 15.12 -11.49 -32.33
C LYS A 426 13.77 -11.94 -32.90
N GLU A 427 13.64 -13.18 -33.39
CA GLU A 427 12.38 -13.66 -33.97
C GLU A 427 11.48 -14.36 -32.93
N SER A 428 12.05 -14.95 -31.89
CA SER A 428 11.28 -15.65 -30.84
C SER A 428 10.58 -14.75 -29.82
N VAL A 429 10.87 -13.44 -29.82
CA VAL A 429 10.15 -12.44 -29.00
C VAL A 429 9.00 -11.78 -29.78
N GLY A 430 8.98 -11.94 -31.11
CA GLY A 430 7.88 -11.49 -31.98
C GLY A 430 6.66 -12.43 -31.99
N GLN A 431 6.80 -13.67 -31.50
CA GLN A 431 5.73 -14.66 -31.45
C GLN A 431 5.39 -15.08 -30.01
N GLY A 432 5.06 -14.12 -29.14
CA GLY A 432 4.17 -14.38 -27.99
C GLY A 432 4.58 -15.44 -26.96
N ILE A 433 5.85 -15.86 -26.86
CA ILE A 433 6.26 -16.78 -25.79
C ILE A 433 6.27 -16.02 -24.47
N SER A 434 5.27 -16.27 -23.64
CA SER A 434 5.21 -15.77 -22.28
C SER A 434 6.45 -16.24 -21.52
N LEU A 435 7.17 -15.29 -20.91
CA LEU A 435 8.31 -15.60 -20.04
C LEU A 435 7.94 -16.61 -18.94
N ASN A 436 6.67 -16.85 -18.64
CA ASN A 436 6.21 -17.78 -17.60
C ASN A 436 6.46 -19.27 -17.89
N GLU A 437 6.69 -19.68 -19.14
CA GLU A 437 6.77 -21.12 -19.51
C GLU A 437 8.21 -21.67 -19.60
N ILE A 438 9.23 -20.83 -19.40
CA ILE A 438 10.63 -21.23 -19.53
C ILE A 438 11.09 -21.95 -18.25
N SER A 439 11.65 -23.18 -18.40
CA SER A 439 12.29 -23.95 -17.31
C SER A 439 13.69 -23.42 -16.95
N SER A 440 14.19 -23.75 -15.76
CA SER A 440 15.52 -23.33 -15.30
C SER A 440 16.67 -23.82 -16.19
N SER A 441 16.56 -25.03 -16.75
CA SER A 441 17.56 -25.59 -17.68
C SER A 441 17.57 -24.85 -19.03
N LYS A 442 16.40 -24.50 -19.57
CA LYS A 442 16.26 -23.74 -20.82
C LYS A 442 16.76 -22.30 -20.64
N ALA A 443 16.48 -21.68 -19.49
CA ALA A 443 17.00 -20.37 -19.13
C ALA A 443 18.54 -20.35 -19.01
N LEU A 444 19.15 -21.37 -18.40
CA LEU A 444 20.60 -21.48 -18.28
C LEU A 444 21.28 -21.58 -19.66
N ASN A 445 20.72 -22.37 -20.57
CA ASN A 445 21.21 -22.48 -21.94
C ASN A 445 21.10 -21.15 -22.70
N LEU A 446 19.99 -20.42 -22.54
CA LEU A 446 19.81 -19.09 -23.11
C LEU A 446 20.83 -18.08 -22.56
N LEU A 447 21.15 -18.13 -21.26
CA LEU A 447 22.18 -17.29 -20.66
C LEU A 447 23.57 -17.57 -21.27
N LYS A 448 23.91 -18.85 -21.51
CA LYS A 448 25.15 -19.25 -22.18
C LYS A 448 25.18 -18.83 -23.66
N GLN A 449 24.09 -19.03 -24.40
CA GLN A 449 23.96 -18.61 -25.81
C GLN A 449 24.04 -17.08 -26.00
N CYS A 450 23.61 -16.30 -25.00
CA CYS A 450 23.76 -14.84 -25.00
C CYS A 450 25.20 -14.36 -24.74
N GLY A 451 26.17 -15.27 -24.61
CA GLY A 451 27.57 -14.98 -24.28
C GLY A 451 27.81 -14.75 -22.78
N GLY A 452 26.88 -15.19 -21.91
CA GLY A 452 26.97 -15.01 -20.46
C GLY A 452 28.21 -15.69 -19.88
N THR A 453 29.19 -14.91 -19.45
CA THR A 453 30.42 -15.42 -18.82
C THR A 453 30.48 -15.01 -17.35
N ILE A 454 30.75 -15.95 -16.46
CA ILE A 454 30.91 -15.65 -15.03
C ILE A 454 32.31 -15.12 -14.77
N LEU A 455 32.39 -14.00 -14.06
CA LEU A 455 33.61 -13.35 -13.60
C LEU A 455 33.62 -13.29 -12.06
N ALA A 456 34.78 -13.52 -11.45
CA ALA A 456 35.01 -13.25 -10.04
C ALA A 456 35.64 -11.86 -9.88
N TYR A 457 35.10 -11.03 -8.99
CA TYR A 457 35.66 -9.72 -8.65
C TYR A 457 36.22 -9.73 -7.22
N GLU A 458 37.41 -9.14 -7.03
CA GLU A 458 38.08 -9.08 -5.71
C GLU A 458 37.40 -8.11 -4.74
N THR A 459 36.64 -7.12 -5.23
CA THR A 459 35.92 -6.13 -4.40
C THR A 459 34.51 -5.88 -4.95
N ALA A 460 33.48 -5.97 -4.10
CA ALA A 460 32.09 -5.67 -4.47
C ALA A 460 31.65 -4.29 -3.97
N GLU A 461 31.09 -3.48 -4.86
CA GLU A 461 30.40 -2.25 -4.48
C GLU A 461 28.97 -2.55 -3.99
N PHE A 462 28.74 -2.36 -2.68
CA PHE A 462 27.43 -2.50 -2.04
C PHE A 462 26.56 -1.25 -2.23
N ARG A 463 25.24 -1.42 -2.27
CA ARG A 463 24.29 -0.30 -2.26
C ARG A 463 24.24 0.36 -0.86
N LYS A 464 24.47 1.67 -0.76
CA LYS A 464 24.28 2.44 0.48
C LYS A 464 22.80 2.47 0.88
N SER A 465 22.52 2.50 2.19
CA SER A 465 21.16 2.60 2.74
C SER A 465 20.43 3.86 2.23
N VAL A 466 19.19 3.69 1.77
CA VAL A 466 18.37 4.78 1.27
C VAL A 466 17.91 5.62 2.46
N ARG A 467 18.47 6.82 2.64
CA ARG A 467 17.99 7.81 3.63
C ARG A 467 16.68 8.42 3.13
N SER A 468 15.72 8.64 4.02
CA SER A 468 14.43 9.25 3.64
C SER A 468 14.65 10.70 3.14
N PRO A 469 13.89 11.18 2.14
CA PRO A 469 14.05 12.54 1.63
C PRO A 469 13.87 13.64 2.69
N SER A 470 13.06 13.39 3.73
CA SER A 470 12.88 14.30 4.87
C SER A 470 14.17 14.47 5.68
N ILE A 471 14.92 13.40 5.92
CA ILE A 471 16.23 13.45 6.60
C ILE A 471 17.23 14.21 5.73
N VAL A 472 17.24 13.95 4.42
CA VAL A 472 18.15 14.63 3.50
C VAL A 472 17.85 16.13 3.47
N ILE A 473 16.58 16.52 3.40
CA ILE A 473 16.14 17.93 3.51
C ILE A 473 16.59 18.54 4.83
N LYS A 474 16.35 17.87 5.96
CA LYS A 474 16.68 18.39 7.30
C LYS A 474 18.18 18.59 7.45
N GLN A 475 18.99 17.63 7.04
CA GLN A 475 20.46 17.72 7.08
C GLN A 475 20.97 18.86 6.18
N ALA A 476 20.45 18.96 4.96
CA ALA A 476 20.78 20.01 4.02
C ALA A 476 20.44 21.41 4.56
N ALA A 477 19.21 21.60 5.02
CA ALA A 477 18.74 22.87 5.57
C ALA A 477 19.48 23.26 6.85
N ALA A 478 19.75 22.30 7.74
CA ALA A 478 20.51 22.54 8.97
C ALA A 478 21.94 22.98 8.68
N SER A 479 22.61 22.33 7.72
CA SER A 479 23.96 22.73 7.29
C SER A 479 23.98 24.17 6.76
N LEU A 480 22.98 24.53 5.93
CA LEU A 480 22.90 25.86 5.34
C LEU A 480 22.55 26.94 6.38
N ILE A 481 21.60 26.69 7.26
CA ILE A 481 21.24 27.59 8.38
C ILE A 481 22.46 27.87 9.25
N LYS A 482 23.21 26.82 9.62
CA LYS A 482 24.42 26.96 10.44
C LYS A 482 25.49 27.78 9.72
N GLN A 483 25.71 27.53 8.43
CA GLN A 483 26.66 28.30 7.61
C GLN A 483 26.28 29.78 7.49
N LYS A 484 24.98 30.09 7.44
CA LYS A 484 24.46 31.45 7.27
C LYS A 484 24.16 32.16 8.59
N GLY A 485 24.44 31.54 9.74
CA GLY A 485 24.21 32.12 11.07
C GLY A 485 22.73 32.33 11.41
N LEU A 486 21.84 31.52 10.83
CA LEU A 486 20.39 31.63 11.05
C LEU A 486 19.94 30.79 12.27
N PRO A 487 18.79 31.12 12.90
CA PRO A 487 18.28 30.39 14.06
C PRO A 487 17.88 28.93 13.75
N GLU A 488 18.27 27.98 14.59
CA GLU A 488 17.91 26.55 14.42
C GLU A 488 16.39 26.28 14.50
N LYS A 489 15.62 27.11 15.21
CA LYS A 489 14.15 27.03 15.27
C LYS A 489 13.46 27.03 13.90
N LEU A 490 14.14 27.57 12.87
CA LEU A 490 13.63 27.54 11.50
C LEU A 490 13.37 26.10 11.03
N LEU A 491 14.17 25.12 11.48
CA LEU A 491 14.05 23.71 11.09
C LEU A 491 12.70 23.08 11.48
N GLU A 492 11.97 23.65 12.44
CA GLU A 492 10.61 23.21 12.81
C GLU A 492 9.58 23.50 11.71
N GLN A 493 9.88 24.41 10.77
CA GLN A 493 9.02 24.79 9.65
C GLN A 493 9.29 23.96 8.38
N LEU A 494 10.14 22.94 8.46
CA LEU A 494 10.42 22.06 7.34
C LEU A 494 9.18 21.19 6.99
N PRO A 495 8.97 20.87 5.71
CA PRO A 495 7.81 20.10 5.28
C PRO A 495 7.96 18.63 5.69
N SER A 496 6.89 18.07 6.30
CA SER A 496 6.77 16.64 6.58
C SER A 496 6.14 15.84 5.45
N ARG A 497 5.50 16.52 4.50
CA ARG A 497 4.87 15.97 3.29
C ARG A 497 4.94 16.99 2.16
N TRP A 498 4.83 16.51 0.92
CA TRP A 498 4.74 17.33 -0.29
C TRP A 498 3.94 16.56 -1.35
N GLU A 499 3.41 17.29 -2.32
CA GLU A 499 2.66 16.73 -3.45
C GLU A 499 3.54 16.72 -4.70
N ARG A 500 3.16 15.91 -5.69
CA ARG A 500 3.75 15.94 -7.03
C ARG A 500 2.66 16.24 -8.04
N LEU A 501 2.91 17.24 -8.88
CA LEU A 501 2.03 17.63 -9.96
C LEU A 501 2.85 17.58 -11.25
N GLY A 502 2.67 16.51 -12.02
CA GLY A 502 3.59 16.18 -13.12
C GLY A 502 5.02 16.01 -12.60
N ASP A 503 5.93 16.80 -13.15
CA ASP A 503 7.35 16.87 -12.78
C ASP A 503 7.66 17.94 -11.71
N ILE A 504 6.68 18.73 -11.28
CA ILE A 504 6.84 19.70 -10.19
C ILE A 504 6.56 19.04 -8.84
N VAL A 505 7.46 19.25 -7.88
CA VAL A 505 7.18 18.95 -6.46
C VAL A 505 6.61 20.20 -5.80
N VAL A 506 5.46 20.06 -5.14
CA VAL A 506 4.75 21.14 -4.47
C VAL A 506 4.87 21.01 -2.95
N LEU A 507 5.57 21.96 -2.35
CA LEU A 507 5.71 22.09 -0.90
C LEU A 507 4.45 22.70 -0.29
N PRO A 508 4.04 22.27 0.92
CA PRO A 508 2.91 22.88 1.62
C PRO A 508 3.14 24.37 1.87
N GLY A 509 2.09 25.18 1.73
CA GLY A 509 2.12 26.61 2.10
C GLY A 509 2.37 26.83 3.59
N THR A 510 2.23 25.78 4.41
CA THR A 510 2.56 25.83 5.84
C THR A 510 4.04 25.72 6.15
N SER A 511 4.89 25.42 5.15
CA SER A 511 6.33 25.26 5.32
C SER A 511 7.12 26.50 4.93
N PHE A 512 8.30 26.68 5.53
CA PHE A 512 9.20 27.81 5.26
C PHE A 512 8.50 29.19 5.37
N LYS A 513 7.74 29.40 6.44
CA LYS A 513 6.92 30.63 6.60
C LYS A 513 7.71 31.85 7.03
N ASP A 514 8.78 31.63 7.80
CA ASP A 514 9.60 32.72 8.31
C ASP A 514 10.30 33.45 7.14
N PRO A 515 10.21 34.79 7.06
CA PRO A 515 10.88 35.57 6.01
C PRO A 515 12.41 35.36 5.96
N LEU A 516 13.03 34.89 7.04
CA LEU A 516 14.45 34.54 7.04
C LEU A 516 14.79 33.45 6.01
N TRP A 517 13.85 32.58 5.66
CA TRP A 517 14.07 31.59 4.61
C TRP A 517 14.24 32.20 3.22
N ASP A 518 13.57 33.32 2.94
CA ASP A 518 13.68 34.02 1.66
C ASP A 518 15.07 34.63 1.50
N THR A 519 15.75 34.99 2.60
CA THR A 519 17.13 35.55 2.57
C THR A 519 18.18 34.56 2.07
N ILE A 520 17.92 33.25 2.20
CA ILE A 520 18.82 32.17 1.74
C ILE A 520 18.20 31.36 0.60
N GLY A 521 17.07 31.80 0.04
CA GLY A 521 16.27 31.05 -0.93
C GLY A 521 17.06 30.61 -2.17
N GLY A 522 17.95 31.47 -2.69
CA GLY A 522 18.75 31.19 -3.89
C GLY A 522 19.65 29.95 -3.75
N GLU A 523 20.20 29.70 -2.55
CA GLU A 523 21.03 28.52 -2.27
C GLU A 523 20.18 27.36 -1.72
N LEU A 524 19.14 27.68 -0.93
CA LEU A 524 18.28 26.71 -0.28
C LEU A 524 17.49 25.88 -1.30
N TRP A 525 16.78 26.52 -2.23
CA TRP A 525 15.82 25.81 -3.06
C TRP A 525 16.45 24.77 -4.01
N PRO A 526 17.60 25.03 -4.66
CA PRO A 526 18.30 23.99 -5.43
C PRO A 526 18.70 22.78 -4.58
N ILE A 527 19.11 23.01 -3.33
CA ILE A 527 19.48 21.93 -2.41
C ILE A 527 18.25 21.10 -2.03
N ILE A 528 17.13 21.75 -1.73
CA ILE A 528 15.85 21.08 -1.43
C ILE A 528 15.34 20.31 -2.64
N ALA A 529 15.40 20.88 -3.84
CA ALA A 529 15.01 20.22 -5.08
C ALA A 529 15.85 18.96 -5.33
N LYS A 530 17.19 19.06 -5.15
CA LYS A 530 18.10 17.91 -5.22
C LYS A 530 17.78 16.84 -4.18
N ALA A 531 17.48 17.23 -2.94
CA ALA A 531 17.10 16.31 -1.87
C ALA A 531 15.78 15.56 -2.17
N LEU A 532 14.85 16.22 -2.86
CA LEU A 532 13.55 15.67 -3.29
C LEU A 532 13.60 14.95 -4.64
N ASN A 533 14.78 14.86 -5.25
CA ASN A 533 15.01 14.29 -6.58
C ASN A 533 14.04 14.89 -7.61
N THR A 534 14.06 16.22 -7.71
CA THR A 534 13.30 17.01 -8.68
C THR A 534 14.15 18.15 -9.22
N ASN A 535 13.86 18.58 -10.44
CA ASN A 535 14.44 19.78 -11.05
C ASN A 535 13.51 20.99 -10.93
N ARG A 536 12.24 20.77 -10.54
CA ARG A 536 11.22 21.82 -10.43
C ARG A 536 10.53 21.72 -9.09
N LEU A 537 10.50 22.84 -8.39
CA LEU A 537 10.01 22.95 -7.02
C LEU A 537 9.10 24.17 -6.92
N ALA A 538 7.94 24.00 -6.29
CA ALA A 538 7.00 25.06 -6.04
C ALA A 538 6.50 25.00 -4.60
N ARG A 539 5.87 26.08 -4.14
CA ARG A 539 5.19 26.16 -2.85
C ARG A 539 3.73 26.53 -3.05
N GLN A 540 2.84 25.79 -2.41
CA GLN A 540 1.41 26.03 -2.42
C GLN A 540 1.09 27.40 -1.83
N GLY A 541 0.22 28.15 -2.51
CA GLY A 541 -0.37 29.37 -1.97
C GLY A 541 -1.89 29.22 -1.79
N CYS A 542 -2.51 30.24 -1.19
CA CYS A 542 -3.96 30.29 -1.01
C CYS A 542 -4.65 30.60 -2.34
N VAL A 543 -5.62 29.79 -2.73
CA VAL A 543 -6.46 30.05 -3.92
C VAL A 543 -7.03 31.45 -3.84
N ALA A 544 -6.85 32.25 -4.90
CA ALA A 544 -7.31 33.62 -4.93
C ALA A 544 -8.86 33.64 -4.83
N PRO A 545 -9.47 34.55 -4.03
CA PRO A 545 -10.92 34.69 -3.95
C PRO A 545 -11.50 35.42 -5.18
N THR A 546 -10.94 35.17 -6.36
CA THR A 546 -11.45 35.67 -7.64
C THR A 546 -12.59 34.79 -8.13
N GLY A 547 -13.44 35.31 -9.03
CA GLY A 547 -14.52 34.52 -9.65
C GLY A 547 -14.02 33.27 -10.39
N THR A 548 -12.75 33.25 -10.79
CA THR A 548 -12.07 32.17 -11.51
C THR A 548 -11.29 31.21 -10.62
N ARG A 549 -11.14 31.51 -9.32
CA ARG A 549 -10.37 30.72 -8.34
C ARG A 549 -8.95 30.42 -8.80
N ASP A 550 -8.19 31.47 -9.12
CA ASP A 550 -6.86 31.31 -9.68
C ASP A 550 -5.89 30.63 -8.70
N SER A 551 -4.98 29.83 -9.25
CA SER A 551 -3.88 29.28 -8.47
C SER A 551 -2.91 30.39 -8.07
N THR A 552 -2.38 30.31 -6.85
CA THR A 552 -1.29 31.18 -6.40
C THR A 552 -0.04 30.36 -6.06
N LEU A 553 0.12 29.20 -6.70
CA LEU A 553 1.30 28.37 -6.58
C LEU A 553 2.54 29.18 -6.98
N LYS A 554 3.55 29.24 -6.11
CA LYS A 554 4.79 30.00 -6.34
C LYS A 554 5.92 29.06 -6.73
N MET A 555 6.52 29.26 -7.91
CA MET A 555 7.74 28.55 -8.29
C MET A 555 8.90 28.97 -7.39
N LEU A 556 9.67 27.98 -6.92
CA LEU A 556 10.89 28.16 -6.13
C LEU A 556 12.13 27.74 -6.93
N VAL A 557 12.01 26.70 -7.78
CA VAL A 557 13.03 26.24 -8.72
C VAL A 557 12.35 25.84 -10.03
N GLY A 558 12.94 26.23 -11.16
CA GLY A 558 12.45 25.92 -12.50
C GLY A 558 11.77 27.11 -13.19
N ASP A 559 11.55 26.95 -14.49
CA ASP A 559 11.40 28.10 -15.39
C ASP A 559 9.94 28.57 -15.57
N ASN A 560 8.97 27.67 -15.39
CA ASN A 560 7.54 27.98 -15.54
C ASN A 560 6.68 26.99 -14.73
N GLY A 561 5.35 27.18 -14.75
CA GLY A 561 4.37 26.33 -14.06
C GLY A 561 3.71 25.25 -14.90
N TRP A 562 4.05 25.11 -16.19
CA TRP A 562 3.42 24.13 -17.08
C TRP A 562 3.76 22.70 -16.69
N VAL A 563 2.73 21.87 -16.54
CA VAL A 563 2.86 20.47 -16.13
C VAL A 563 1.97 19.59 -16.97
N ASP A 564 2.42 18.37 -17.20
CA ASP A 564 1.65 17.32 -17.84
C ASP A 564 1.14 16.31 -16.81
N HIS A 565 -0.12 15.94 -16.95
CA HIS A 565 -0.79 14.96 -16.12
C HIS A 565 -1.59 14.00 -17.00
N ARG A 566 -1.38 12.69 -16.83
CA ARG A 566 -2.11 11.66 -17.59
C ARG A 566 -3.07 10.89 -16.69
N GLU A 567 -4.32 10.85 -17.10
CA GLU A 567 -5.39 10.16 -16.36
C GLU A 567 -6.41 9.59 -17.34
N ASN A 568 -6.82 8.33 -17.17
CA ASN A 568 -7.80 7.63 -18.04
C ASN A 568 -7.47 7.71 -19.56
N GLY A 569 -6.18 7.71 -19.90
CA GLY A 569 -5.72 7.83 -21.29
C GLY A 569 -5.81 9.25 -21.88
N ILE A 570 -6.16 10.25 -21.06
CA ILE A 570 -6.24 11.66 -21.43
C ILE A 570 -5.01 12.38 -20.88
N LEU A 571 -4.41 13.24 -21.69
CA LEU A 571 -3.34 14.16 -21.29
C LEU A 571 -3.95 15.51 -20.91
N TYR A 572 -3.69 15.97 -19.69
CA TYR A 572 -4.02 17.29 -19.19
C TYR A 572 -2.72 18.05 -18.98
N SER A 573 -2.56 19.14 -19.71
CA SER A 573 -1.45 20.07 -19.65
C SER A 573 -1.98 21.44 -19.28
N PHE A 574 -1.39 22.07 -18.26
CA PHE A 574 -1.84 23.37 -17.77
C PHE A 574 -0.72 24.05 -16.98
N ASP A 575 -0.81 25.37 -16.83
CA ASP A 575 0.06 26.12 -15.93
C ASP A 575 -0.48 26.03 -14.49
N ALA A 576 0.21 25.27 -13.65
CA ALA A 576 -0.14 25.07 -12.24
C ALA A 576 -0.02 26.35 -11.38
N THR A 577 0.67 27.38 -11.87
CA THR A 577 0.76 28.69 -11.22
C THR A 577 -0.42 29.60 -11.52
N LYS A 578 -1.27 29.21 -12.49
CA LYS A 578 -2.41 30.00 -12.95
C LYS A 578 -3.74 29.26 -12.77
N CYS A 579 -3.75 27.97 -13.08
CA CYS A 579 -4.95 27.14 -13.02
C CYS A 579 -4.91 26.19 -11.82
N MET A 580 -6.07 26.04 -11.18
CA MET A 580 -6.24 24.96 -10.20
C MET A 580 -6.40 23.61 -10.89
N PHE A 581 -5.86 22.57 -10.25
CA PHE A 581 -6.07 21.16 -10.63
C PHE A 581 -6.61 20.34 -9.45
N SER A 582 -7.81 19.77 -9.59
CA SER A 582 -8.39 18.90 -8.57
C SER A 582 -8.27 17.43 -8.94
N TRP A 583 -7.48 16.69 -8.16
CA TRP A 583 -7.36 15.23 -8.22
C TRP A 583 -8.65 14.50 -7.80
N GLY A 584 -9.50 15.14 -6.99
CA GLY A 584 -10.58 14.46 -6.29
C GLY A 584 -11.78 14.05 -7.15
N ASN A 585 -11.85 14.42 -8.42
CA ASN A 585 -13.01 14.13 -9.28
C ASN A 585 -12.79 12.93 -10.22
N LEU A 586 -11.75 12.12 -9.98
CA LEU A 586 -11.39 10.98 -10.84
C LEU A 586 -12.56 9.99 -11.02
N SER A 587 -13.28 9.64 -9.95
CA SER A 587 -14.43 8.72 -10.03
C SER A 587 -15.49 9.25 -11.00
N GLU A 588 -15.80 10.54 -10.93
CA GLU A 588 -16.80 11.17 -11.79
C GLU A 588 -16.33 11.33 -13.23
N LYS A 589 -15.06 11.69 -13.45
CA LYS A 589 -14.49 11.71 -14.81
C LYS A 589 -14.53 10.31 -15.45
N LEU A 590 -14.24 9.27 -14.68
CA LEU A 590 -14.36 7.88 -15.15
C LEU A 590 -15.80 7.50 -15.46
N ARG A 591 -16.79 8.00 -14.69
CA ARG A 591 -18.22 7.80 -14.95
C ARG A 591 -18.63 8.49 -16.26
N MET A 592 -18.30 9.77 -16.41
CA MET A 592 -18.57 10.54 -17.64
C MET A 592 -17.92 9.89 -18.86
N ALA A 593 -16.68 9.41 -18.72
CA ALA A 593 -15.94 8.73 -19.77
C ALA A 593 -16.54 7.38 -20.23
N ARG A 594 -17.47 6.79 -19.48
CA ARG A 594 -18.13 5.51 -19.81
C ARG A 594 -19.50 5.70 -20.47
N LEU A 595 -19.99 6.94 -20.57
CA LEU A 595 -21.22 7.22 -21.29
C LEU A 595 -21.02 6.93 -22.78
N ASP A 596 -22.09 6.51 -23.44
CA ASP A 596 -22.10 6.35 -24.90
C ASP A 596 -22.69 7.63 -25.51
N CYS A 597 -21.82 8.52 -25.97
CA CYS A 597 -22.19 9.85 -26.46
C CYS A 597 -21.92 10.00 -27.96
N GLY A 598 -21.71 8.91 -28.71
CA GLY A 598 -21.24 8.92 -30.11
C GLY A 598 -21.96 9.92 -31.03
N ASP A 599 -23.27 10.06 -30.86
CA ASP A 599 -24.14 10.94 -31.66
C ASP A 599 -24.58 12.22 -30.94
N GLU A 600 -24.15 12.42 -29.69
CA GLU A 600 -24.59 13.51 -28.83
C GLU A 600 -23.76 14.79 -29.04
N ILE A 601 -24.46 15.94 -29.09
CA ILE A 601 -23.88 17.27 -28.90
C ILE A 601 -23.95 17.61 -27.42
N ILE A 602 -22.79 17.91 -26.83
CA ILE A 602 -22.67 18.21 -25.40
C ILE A 602 -22.25 19.67 -25.22
N VAL A 603 -22.78 20.32 -24.19
CA VAL A 603 -22.31 21.65 -23.76
C VAL A 603 -21.78 21.56 -22.33
N ASP A 604 -20.51 21.87 -22.15
CA ASP A 604 -19.85 21.98 -20.85
C ASP A 604 -19.81 23.46 -20.44
N LEU A 605 -20.62 23.86 -19.46
CA LEU A 605 -20.76 25.28 -19.08
C LEU A 605 -19.59 25.82 -18.24
N PHE A 606 -18.71 24.93 -17.76
CA PHE A 606 -17.58 25.25 -16.88
C PHE A 606 -16.38 24.37 -17.22
N ALA A 607 -15.88 24.49 -18.45
CA ALA A 607 -14.95 23.54 -19.03
C ALA A 607 -13.58 23.49 -18.30
N GLY A 608 -13.14 24.61 -17.72
CA GLY A 608 -11.81 24.75 -17.14
C GLY A 608 -10.74 24.39 -18.17
N ILE A 609 -9.75 23.60 -17.75
CA ILE A 609 -8.71 23.07 -18.64
C ILE A 609 -9.20 21.87 -19.49
N GLY A 610 -10.49 21.56 -19.45
CA GLY A 610 -11.12 20.42 -20.12
C GLY A 610 -11.44 19.24 -19.20
N TYR A 611 -11.79 19.48 -17.94
CA TYR A 611 -11.99 18.41 -16.93
C TYR A 611 -12.97 17.33 -17.39
N PHE A 612 -14.19 17.74 -17.78
CA PHE A 612 -15.21 16.84 -18.29
C PHE A 612 -15.27 16.86 -19.82
N THR A 613 -15.09 18.03 -20.45
CA THR A 613 -14.95 18.19 -21.92
C THR A 613 -14.07 17.09 -22.56
N LEU A 614 -12.85 16.85 -22.05
CA LEU A 614 -11.96 15.83 -22.62
C LEU A 614 -12.44 14.41 -22.34
N SER A 615 -13.10 14.17 -21.20
CA SER A 615 -13.70 12.87 -20.89
C SER A 615 -14.79 12.52 -21.90
N PHE A 616 -15.63 13.50 -22.24
CA PHE A 616 -16.66 13.35 -23.27
C PHE A 616 -16.06 13.11 -24.66
N LEU A 617 -15.05 13.89 -25.06
CA LEU A 617 -14.48 13.80 -26.40
C LEU A 617 -13.63 12.55 -26.64
N VAL A 618 -12.76 12.21 -25.70
CA VAL A 618 -11.75 11.14 -25.87
C VAL A 618 -12.32 9.76 -25.54
N ARG A 619 -13.18 9.66 -24.51
CA ARG A 619 -13.62 8.37 -23.98
C ARG A 619 -15.10 8.08 -24.27
N ALA A 620 -15.99 9.03 -24.01
CA ALA A 620 -17.42 8.89 -24.35
C ALA A 620 -17.70 9.09 -25.86
N LYS A 621 -16.69 9.56 -26.61
CA LYS A 621 -16.73 9.78 -28.07
C LYS A 621 -17.82 10.74 -28.54
N ALA A 622 -18.13 11.77 -27.74
CA ALA A 622 -19.11 12.81 -28.10
C ALA A 622 -18.90 13.33 -29.53
N LYS A 623 -19.99 13.52 -30.28
CA LYS A 623 -19.96 14.03 -31.66
C LYS A 623 -19.32 15.41 -31.71
N LEU A 624 -19.77 16.30 -30.83
CA LEU A 624 -19.30 17.68 -30.71
C LEU A 624 -19.46 18.13 -29.26
N VAL A 625 -18.47 18.86 -28.73
CA VAL A 625 -18.58 19.52 -27.43
C VAL A 625 -18.42 21.04 -27.59
N TYR A 626 -19.35 21.81 -27.06
CA TYR A 626 -19.15 23.24 -26.81
C TYR A 626 -18.62 23.40 -25.39
N ALA A 627 -17.45 24.01 -25.25
CA ALA A 627 -16.77 24.18 -23.97
C ALA A 627 -16.76 25.67 -23.61
N CYS A 628 -17.58 26.07 -22.63
CA CYS A 628 -17.62 27.44 -22.13
C CYS A 628 -16.59 27.62 -21.00
N GLU A 629 -15.72 28.61 -21.13
CA GLU A 629 -14.74 28.97 -20.11
C GLU A 629 -14.42 30.46 -20.19
N TRP A 630 -14.18 31.11 -19.05
CA TRP A 630 -13.91 32.55 -18.98
C TRP A 630 -12.54 32.89 -18.39
N ASN A 631 -11.82 31.92 -17.82
CA ASN A 631 -10.47 32.09 -17.32
C ASN A 631 -9.50 31.97 -18.51
N PRO A 632 -8.78 33.05 -18.89
CA PRO A 632 -7.90 33.04 -20.06
C PRO A 632 -6.80 31.98 -19.97
N HIS A 633 -6.29 31.70 -18.76
CA HIS A 633 -5.27 30.67 -18.56
C HIS A 633 -5.84 29.25 -18.70
N ALA A 634 -7.10 29.05 -18.28
CA ALA A 634 -7.76 27.77 -18.46
C ALA A 634 -8.14 27.52 -19.92
N ILE A 635 -8.53 28.58 -20.66
CA ILE A 635 -8.75 28.55 -22.11
C ILE A 635 -7.48 28.16 -22.85
N GLU A 636 -6.34 28.79 -22.53
CA GLU A 636 -5.05 28.45 -23.13
C GLU A 636 -4.70 26.96 -22.91
N ALA A 637 -4.84 26.49 -21.67
CA ALA A 637 -4.63 25.09 -21.32
C ALA A 637 -5.63 24.15 -22.04
N LEU A 638 -6.91 24.52 -22.13
CA LEU A 638 -7.93 23.75 -22.83
C LEU A 638 -7.59 23.58 -24.30
N HIS A 639 -7.23 24.66 -25.00
CA HIS A 639 -6.80 24.57 -26.40
C HIS A 639 -5.58 23.68 -26.59
N HIS A 640 -4.59 23.77 -25.69
CA HIS A 640 -3.44 22.90 -25.71
C HIS A 640 -3.84 21.42 -25.53
N ASN A 641 -4.74 21.14 -24.58
CA ASN A 641 -5.20 19.79 -24.28
C ASN A 641 -6.04 19.18 -25.40
N LEU A 642 -6.92 19.96 -26.03
CA LEU A 642 -7.70 19.51 -27.18
C LEU A 642 -6.80 19.06 -28.34
N LYS A 643 -5.73 19.81 -28.62
CA LYS A 643 -4.73 19.44 -29.63
C LYS A 643 -3.93 18.21 -29.20
N ALA A 644 -3.43 18.20 -27.97
CA ALA A 644 -2.59 17.12 -27.45
C ALA A 644 -3.31 15.75 -27.40
N ASN A 645 -4.63 15.76 -27.26
CA ASN A 645 -5.47 14.56 -27.30
C ASN A 645 -6.09 14.28 -28.68
N SER A 646 -5.76 15.06 -29.72
CA SER A 646 -6.27 14.89 -31.08
C SER A 646 -7.81 14.93 -31.17
N VAL A 647 -8.44 15.89 -30.49
CA VAL A 647 -9.91 16.07 -30.47
C VAL A 647 -10.35 17.52 -30.71
N ALA A 648 -9.43 18.39 -31.12
CA ALA A 648 -9.70 19.81 -31.33
C ALA A 648 -10.74 20.09 -32.43
N ASP A 649 -10.84 19.22 -33.43
CA ASP A 649 -11.83 19.27 -34.51
C ASP A 649 -13.28 19.04 -34.04
N ARG A 650 -13.45 18.40 -32.89
CA ARG A 650 -14.76 18.10 -32.28
C ARG A 650 -15.10 18.98 -31.08
N CYS A 651 -14.36 20.05 -30.84
CA CYS A 651 -14.61 20.96 -29.74
C CYS A 651 -14.67 22.42 -30.19
N ILE A 652 -15.72 23.15 -29.79
CA ILE A 652 -15.83 24.59 -29.97
C ILE A 652 -15.66 25.25 -28.61
N VAL A 653 -14.58 25.99 -28.42
CA VAL A 653 -14.32 26.74 -27.19
C VAL A 653 -15.04 28.09 -27.27
N LEU A 654 -15.82 28.41 -26.25
CA LEU A 654 -16.61 29.64 -26.16
C LEU A 654 -16.08 30.47 -24.99
N GLU A 655 -15.29 31.47 -25.33
CA GLU A 655 -14.60 32.31 -24.34
C GLU A 655 -15.53 33.35 -23.73
N GLY A 656 -15.61 33.37 -22.40
CA GLY A 656 -16.38 34.34 -21.63
C GLY A 656 -17.47 33.72 -20.76
N ASP A 657 -18.29 34.57 -20.15
CA ASP A 657 -19.37 34.13 -19.26
C ASP A 657 -20.39 33.27 -20.02
N ASN A 658 -20.58 32.01 -19.57
CA ASN A 658 -21.48 31.07 -20.22
C ASN A 658 -22.93 31.57 -20.35
N ARG A 659 -23.36 32.49 -19.48
CA ARG A 659 -24.72 33.08 -19.51
C ARG A 659 -24.94 33.96 -20.74
N ILE A 660 -23.85 34.40 -21.36
CA ILE A 660 -23.84 35.24 -22.56
C ILE A 660 -23.42 34.40 -23.77
N THR A 661 -22.40 33.56 -23.62
CA THR A 661 -21.70 32.92 -24.73
C THR A 661 -22.24 31.55 -25.11
N ALA A 662 -22.92 30.85 -24.20
CA ALA A 662 -23.40 29.49 -24.47
C ALA A 662 -24.45 29.46 -25.60
N PRO A 663 -24.43 28.43 -26.47
CA PRO A 663 -25.38 28.30 -27.57
C PRO A 663 -26.78 27.96 -27.05
N LYS A 664 -27.81 28.18 -27.88
CA LYS A 664 -29.20 27.89 -27.49
C LYS A 664 -29.77 26.76 -28.35
N GLY A 665 -30.45 25.81 -27.72
CA GLY A 665 -31.22 24.77 -28.42
C GLY A 665 -30.38 23.73 -29.16
N VAL A 666 -29.12 23.51 -28.80
CA VAL A 666 -28.21 22.62 -29.55
C VAL A 666 -27.92 21.29 -28.86
N ALA A 667 -27.96 21.27 -27.52
CA ALA A 667 -27.38 20.18 -26.74
C ALA A 667 -28.36 19.04 -26.46
N ASP A 668 -27.88 17.81 -26.61
CA ASP A 668 -28.48 16.61 -26.06
C ASP A 668 -28.18 16.48 -24.56
N ARG A 669 -27.02 16.99 -24.15
CA ARG A 669 -26.51 16.90 -22.78
C ARG A 669 -25.78 18.17 -22.36
N VAL A 670 -25.97 18.61 -21.12
CA VAL A 670 -25.27 19.75 -20.53
C VAL A 670 -24.57 19.33 -19.25
N CYS A 671 -23.29 19.67 -19.13
CA CYS A 671 -22.50 19.46 -17.92
C CYS A 671 -22.39 20.78 -17.13
N LEU A 672 -22.77 20.76 -15.86
CA LEU A 672 -22.64 21.89 -14.94
C LEU A 672 -21.65 21.56 -13.82
N GLY A 673 -20.37 21.47 -14.18
CA GLY A 673 -19.26 21.05 -13.33
C GLY A 673 -18.75 22.06 -12.28
N LEU A 674 -19.58 23.01 -11.81
CA LEU A 674 -19.15 24.07 -10.88
C LEU A 674 -19.49 23.74 -9.41
N LEU A 675 -18.54 24.01 -8.49
CA LEU A 675 -18.73 23.89 -7.05
C LEU A 675 -18.49 25.24 -6.33
N PRO A 676 -19.24 25.58 -5.27
CA PRO A 676 -20.19 24.72 -4.54
C PRO A 676 -21.55 24.57 -5.20
N SER A 677 -21.93 25.45 -6.14
CA SER A 677 -23.21 25.39 -6.85
C SER A 677 -23.08 26.00 -8.25
N SER A 678 -23.90 25.53 -9.18
CA SER A 678 -24.05 26.01 -10.55
C SER A 678 -25.37 26.76 -10.80
N GLU A 679 -26.12 27.08 -9.73
CA GLU A 679 -27.48 27.65 -9.79
C GLU A 679 -27.59 28.90 -10.66
N GLY A 680 -26.56 29.77 -10.63
CA GLY A 680 -26.51 30.97 -11.46
C GLY A 680 -26.51 30.72 -12.98
N SER A 681 -26.31 29.47 -13.42
CA SER A 681 -26.31 29.05 -14.84
C SER A 681 -27.42 28.05 -15.18
N TRP A 682 -28.37 27.76 -14.27
CA TRP A 682 -29.45 26.80 -14.55
C TRP A 682 -30.38 27.26 -15.69
N VAL A 683 -30.70 28.56 -15.75
CA VAL A 683 -31.45 29.15 -16.86
C VAL A 683 -30.71 28.96 -18.18
N THR A 684 -29.39 29.18 -18.19
CA THR A 684 -28.54 28.93 -19.36
C THR A 684 -28.60 27.46 -19.77
N ALA A 685 -28.46 26.53 -18.83
CA ALA A 685 -28.51 25.10 -19.12
C ALA A 685 -29.84 24.64 -19.75
N VAL A 686 -30.97 25.17 -19.27
CA VAL A 686 -32.28 24.92 -19.88
C VAL A 686 -32.38 25.49 -21.29
N ARG A 687 -31.88 26.71 -21.53
CA ARG A 687 -31.87 27.33 -22.87
C ARG A 687 -30.98 26.60 -23.86
N VAL A 688 -29.90 26.01 -23.37
CA VAL A 688 -28.90 25.28 -24.16
C VAL A 688 -29.44 23.95 -24.69
N LEU A 689 -30.25 23.24 -23.90
CA LEU A 689 -30.90 22.00 -24.31
C LEU A 689 -31.82 22.20 -25.52
N ARG A 690 -31.88 21.17 -26.37
CA ARG A 690 -32.81 21.10 -27.51
C ARG A 690 -34.26 21.20 -27.06
N LYS A 691 -35.16 21.57 -27.97
CA LYS A 691 -36.59 21.78 -27.66
C LYS A 691 -37.26 20.52 -27.12
N GLU A 692 -36.79 19.36 -27.56
CA GLU A 692 -37.26 18.04 -27.16
C GLU A 692 -36.77 17.63 -25.75
N GLY A 693 -35.86 18.40 -25.15
CA GLY A 693 -35.22 18.09 -23.87
C GLY A 693 -33.85 17.44 -24.03
N GLY A 694 -33.37 16.79 -22.97
CA GLY A 694 -32.05 16.16 -22.90
C GLY A 694 -31.64 15.85 -21.46
N MET A 695 -30.34 15.76 -21.21
CA MET A 695 -29.76 15.44 -19.89
C MET A 695 -28.97 16.60 -19.31
N LEU A 696 -29.13 16.90 -18.02
CA LEU A 696 -28.29 17.82 -17.27
C LEU A 696 -27.50 17.03 -16.21
N HIS A 697 -26.21 17.33 -16.07
CA HIS A 697 -25.39 16.85 -14.96
C HIS A 697 -25.09 18.01 -14.01
N VAL A 698 -25.84 18.12 -12.92
CA VAL A 698 -25.79 19.25 -11.99
C VAL A 698 -24.90 18.91 -10.80
N HIS A 699 -23.75 19.57 -10.68
CA HIS A 699 -22.84 19.37 -9.55
C HIS A 699 -23.19 20.30 -8.38
N GLY A 700 -23.03 19.82 -7.15
CA GLY A 700 -23.25 20.61 -5.94
C GLY A 700 -22.48 20.09 -4.72
N ASN A 701 -22.11 21.01 -3.82
CA ASN A 701 -21.65 20.69 -2.47
C ASN A 701 -22.85 20.79 -1.51
N VAL A 702 -23.24 19.66 -0.94
CA VAL A 702 -24.49 19.50 -0.20
C VAL A 702 -24.18 18.96 1.19
N LYS A 703 -24.91 19.42 2.22
CA LYS A 703 -24.81 18.80 3.54
C LYS A 703 -25.36 17.38 3.49
N ASP A 704 -24.75 16.43 4.19
CA ASP A 704 -25.20 15.04 4.21
C ASP A 704 -26.63 14.86 4.75
N SER A 705 -27.10 15.77 5.62
CA SER A 705 -28.50 15.84 6.07
C SER A 705 -29.48 16.32 4.99
N ASP A 706 -29.00 17.04 3.97
CA ASP A 706 -29.82 17.81 3.04
C ASP A 706 -29.79 17.21 1.61
N GLU A 707 -29.31 15.97 1.45
CA GLU A 707 -29.18 15.36 0.11
C GLU A 707 -30.53 15.29 -0.61
N ASN A 708 -31.57 14.78 0.07
CA ASN A 708 -32.89 14.60 -0.53
C ASN A 708 -33.54 15.94 -0.87
N THR A 709 -33.48 16.91 0.05
CA THR A 709 -34.06 18.24 -0.14
C THR A 709 -33.34 19.00 -1.27
N TRP A 710 -32.02 18.84 -1.40
CA TRP A 710 -31.27 19.41 -2.52
C TRP A 710 -31.66 18.79 -3.86
N VAL A 711 -31.83 17.47 -3.93
CA VAL A 711 -32.25 16.78 -5.15
C VAL A 711 -33.65 17.24 -5.61
N GLU A 712 -34.60 17.35 -4.67
CA GLU A 712 -35.94 17.90 -4.94
C GLU A 712 -35.87 19.35 -5.41
N HIS A 713 -35.05 20.17 -4.75
CA HIS A 713 -34.85 21.56 -5.12
C HIS A 713 -34.29 21.71 -6.55
N VAL A 714 -33.31 20.88 -6.94
CA VAL A 714 -32.78 20.85 -8.32
C VAL A 714 -33.89 20.50 -9.31
N ALA A 715 -34.64 19.41 -9.07
CA ALA A 715 -35.71 18.97 -9.97
C ALA A 715 -36.79 20.05 -10.17
N ASN A 716 -37.29 20.60 -9.05
CA ASN A 716 -38.35 21.61 -9.06
C ASN A 716 -37.90 22.91 -9.72
N SER A 717 -36.66 23.34 -9.45
CA SER A 717 -36.12 24.57 -10.04
C SER A 717 -35.92 24.43 -11.54
N ILE A 718 -35.37 23.30 -12.01
CA ILE A 718 -35.22 23.04 -13.45
C ILE A 718 -36.59 22.96 -14.13
N HIS A 719 -37.60 22.35 -13.50
CA HIS A 719 -38.97 22.32 -14.04
C HIS A 719 -39.60 23.72 -14.13
N SER A 720 -39.46 24.53 -13.08
CA SER A 720 -39.96 25.91 -13.04
C SER A 720 -39.30 26.78 -14.12
N ILE A 721 -37.96 26.68 -14.25
CA ILE A 721 -37.19 27.38 -15.28
C ILE A 721 -37.58 26.90 -16.69
N ALA A 722 -37.74 25.59 -16.90
CA ALA A 722 -38.19 25.06 -18.19
C ALA A 722 -39.56 25.65 -18.57
N THR A 723 -40.49 25.70 -17.62
CA THR A 723 -41.82 26.27 -17.83
C THR A 723 -41.76 27.77 -18.16
N SER A 724 -40.95 28.55 -17.46
CA SER A 724 -40.81 30.00 -17.70
C SER A 724 -40.12 30.30 -19.04
N GLU A 725 -39.23 29.41 -19.50
CA GLU A 725 -38.61 29.46 -20.83
C GLU A 725 -39.50 28.88 -21.94
N GLY A 726 -40.77 28.59 -21.65
CA GLY A 726 -41.75 28.11 -22.62
C GLY A 726 -41.53 26.66 -23.07
N ARG A 727 -40.87 25.84 -22.24
CA ARG A 727 -40.62 24.42 -22.49
C ARG A 727 -41.64 23.57 -21.72
N CYS A 728 -42.38 22.72 -22.42
CA CYS A 728 -43.25 21.71 -21.81
C CYS A 728 -42.48 20.40 -21.60
N TRP A 729 -41.62 20.38 -20.56
CA TRP A 729 -40.81 19.21 -20.23
C TRP A 729 -41.28 18.52 -18.96
N GLU A 730 -41.35 17.20 -19.02
CA GLU A 730 -41.28 16.34 -17.84
C GLU A 730 -39.83 16.34 -17.34
N VAL A 731 -39.62 16.74 -16.09
CA VAL A 731 -38.29 16.82 -15.46
C VAL A 731 -38.21 15.80 -14.35
N THR A 732 -37.26 14.87 -14.45
CA THR A 732 -37.06 13.77 -13.50
C THR A 732 -35.60 13.63 -13.13
N ILE A 733 -35.32 13.16 -11.91
CA ILE A 733 -33.97 12.81 -11.49
C ILE A 733 -33.74 11.34 -11.84
N GLY A 734 -32.84 11.09 -12.80
CA GLY A 734 -32.51 9.73 -13.24
C GLY A 734 -31.51 9.03 -12.32
N HIS A 735 -30.55 9.79 -11.78
CA HIS A 735 -29.51 9.27 -10.89
C HIS A 735 -28.94 10.39 -10.01
N VAL A 736 -28.46 10.02 -8.81
CA VAL A 736 -27.72 10.92 -7.93
C VAL A 736 -26.40 10.26 -7.57
N GLU A 737 -25.32 10.80 -8.11
CA GLU A 737 -23.98 10.30 -7.88
C GLU A 737 -23.35 10.97 -6.66
N ARG A 738 -22.82 10.16 -5.74
CA ARG A 738 -22.10 10.60 -4.54
C ARG A 738 -20.60 10.56 -4.84
N VAL A 739 -20.06 11.65 -5.38
CA VAL A 739 -18.70 11.68 -5.93
C VAL A 739 -17.64 11.52 -4.85
N LYS A 740 -17.69 12.37 -3.82
CA LYS A 740 -16.74 12.37 -2.68
C LYS A 740 -17.26 13.21 -1.52
N TRP A 741 -16.62 13.05 -0.37
CA TRP A 741 -16.68 14.05 0.70
C TRP A 741 -15.83 15.28 0.32
N TYR A 742 -16.43 16.47 0.37
CA TYR A 742 -15.76 17.74 0.10
C TYR A 742 -15.17 18.34 1.38
N ALA A 743 -15.93 18.31 2.48
CA ALA A 743 -15.54 18.74 3.81
C ALA A 743 -16.33 17.91 4.86
N PRO A 744 -16.03 18.01 6.17
CA PRO A 744 -16.86 17.37 7.19
C PRO A 744 -18.34 17.71 6.98
N HIS A 745 -19.19 16.69 6.88
CA HIS A 745 -20.64 16.81 6.61
C HIS A 745 -21.02 17.44 5.28
N ILE A 746 -20.09 17.75 4.38
CA ILE A 746 -20.37 18.29 3.04
C ILE A 746 -19.92 17.28 1.98
N ARG A 747 -20.86 16.83 1.16
CA ARG A 747 -20.65 15.88 0.07
C ARG A 747 -20.76 16.59 -1.28
N HIS A 748 -19.88 16.24 -2.21
CA HIS A 748 -20.03 16.59 -3.62
C HIS A 748 -20.99 15.58 -4.25
N LEU A 749 -22.16 16.07 -4.69
CA LEU A 749 -23.16 15.31 -5.42
C LEU A 749 -23.23 15.73 -6.89
N VAL A 750 -23.69 14.82 -7.74
CA VAL A 750 -24.12 15.11 -9.12
C VAL A 750 -25.53 14.58 -9.32
N ALA A 751 -26.47 15.45 -9.63
CA ALA A 751 -27.82 15.07 -10.03
C ALA A 751 -27.88 14.97 -11.56
N ASP A 752 -28.20 13.77 -12.06
CA ASP A 752 -28.46 13.54 -13.48
C ASP A 752 -29.96 13.81 -13.74
N VAL A 753 -30.27 14.99 -14.25
CA VAL A 753 -31.63 15.47 -14.49
C VAL A 753 -32.02 15.18 -15.94
N ARG A 754 -33.08 14.39 -16.13
CA ARG A 754 -33.66 14.10 -17.43
C ARG A 754 -34.82 15.05 -17.70
N CYS A 755 -34.72 15.81 -18.78
CA CYS A 755 -35.78 16.67 -19.30
C CYS A 755 -36.33 16.03 -20.57
N LYS A 756 -37.63 15.78 -20.65
CA LYS A 756 -38.26 15.18 -21.82
C LYS A 756 -39.46 16.00 -22.29
N GLY A 757 -39.47 16.40 -23.55
CA GLY A 757 -40.62 17.05 -24.17
C GLY A 757 -41.82 16.12 -24.25
N ASN A 758 -42.98 16.63 -23.83
CA ASN A 758 -44.24 15.98 -24.13
C ASN A 758 -44.49 16.12 -25.63
N GLN A 759 -44.51 15.00 -26.36
CA GLN A 759 -45.04 14.98 -27.72
C GLN A 759 -46.53 15.39 -27.62
N ARG A 760 -46.85 16.56 -28.15
CA ARG A 760 -48.22 16.90 -28.56
C ARG A 760 -48.35 16.60 -30.03
#